data_AF-A0A532EG24-F1
#
_entry.id   AF-A0A532EG24-F1
#
_cell.length_a   1.000
_cell.length_b   1.000
_cell.length_c   1.000
_cell.angle_alpha   90.00
_cell.angle_beta   90.00
_cell.angle_gamma   90.00
#
_symmetry.space_group_name_H-M   'P 1'
#
loop_
_entity.id
_entity.type
_entity.pdbx_description
1 polymer ?
#
loop_
_entity_poly.entity_id
_entity_poly.type
_entity_poly.pdbx_seq_one_letter_code
_entity_poly.pdbx_strand_id
1 'polypeptide(L)'
;MSRILLCLIVVLAGCAGGTGLSSSSKASQQTGPSGSDSYAFTNGRWFDGKGFQAATWYSVQGRLTRTPPQGKVETVDLSGLFVVPPFGEAHNHNVEGPWNVRAVAERYLKDGVFYVKNPNNVRDFALQIRSAVNQPASIDATFAHAGLTGRGGHPVALYEDVLRVGRYEPAVGPLERGWFENRSYVVVDTDAEVEAKWPVITSGRPDFLKVYLVHSEDDDATGKSGHSPQRSGLHPRLVAQIVAKAHAAGLQVTAHVETAADFRHAIRAGVDEIAHVPGWLVNSAADAESARLTEADARLALERHVRVVTTAVAGSAMPSVTGHHPHGHYEGHATGPSDHHATAPDESLSQVLKDNIALLHRVGVRVVVGSDHAETSLAEVMQLHRFHLFDNLYKGANALRYGANSIGGAINFVPRTGYSASTLQMRMLGGSFGLVSGQVSSGKVLKPFQVGNMSATMDYYISVSGNRQDGFQDNSQQARERVNANIGIQLGNHQEIRAYFLQSSVAERLPGSLTNEQLFFNRRQAGGQSPPGAPPFFACVTNNQTCNWGRYYNLQRIGIAYHNEFAPNQYFEIIPYFSNQYEDHPIYQTLRMHSYNVGGEFRYVNSNSLFGKNNSFVMGFQPRYGDQRQDRYVNINGSIGAMTNSFRAKSTYFGAYAEDAFDATKDFTIVVGGRWDYTGRQATVDNYGPAGNPFNPATPSTLTGTQRPLQHFDAINPKLGFVYRTTPTSQLYFNASRAYEAPINIELLSSFNANGSPNTGFLNLDAQRAWQLELGHRGTSADKRYSWDVTVYNLEMQKELLTTIINNTGTFQNANGTRHTGVEAGGGMVLKKGLFAQGGAGKEDSLQTRVAYTWSRFKFTDDVRGGGIGGPNVLIAKAGNTVAGAPEHSLNVEARYDHPAGWWIAPNIEWSMSGFYTDYLNTIKNPSYVVVNLRSGYTINDHWILFAEGRNLTDKTYAGAVVVNDQFNRFANAALGISGFAGVEYKF
;
A
#
# COMPACT_ATOMS: atom_id res chain seq x y z
N MET A 1 -7.04 22.05 -47.66
CA MET A 1 -8.40 21.89 -48.23
C MET A 1 -9.32 21.41 -47.11
N SER A 2 -10.44 22.13 -46.92
CA SER A 2 -11.67 21.86 -46.13
C SER A 2 -11.53 21.35 -44.68
N ARG A 3 -11.71 22.17 -43.63
CA ARG A 3 -12.96 22.73 -43.03
C ARG A 3 -14.05 21.68 -42.76
N ILE A 4 -14.44 21.54 -41.48
CA ILE A 4 -15.82 21.66 -40.97
C ILE A 4 -15.77 21.97 -39.46
N LEU A 5 -16.57 22.96 -39.08
CA LEU A 5 -16.83 23.54 -37.77
C LEU A 5 -18.35 23.38 -37.56
N LEU A 6 -18.83 23.09 -36.35
CA LEU A 6 -20.16 23.57 -35.94
C LEU A 6 -20.29 23.66 -34.40
N CYS A 7 -20.64 24.87 -33.96
CA CYS A 7 -21.15 25.22 -32.63
C CYS A 7 -22.67 25.03 -32.58
N LEU A 8 -23.25 24.90 -31.37
CA LEU A 8 -24.67 25.23 -31.14
C LEU A 8 -24.87 25.99 -29.81
N ILE A 9 -25.85 26.88 -29.85
CA ILE A 9 -26.12 28.05 -29.01
C ILE A 9 -27.24 27.77 -27.96
N VAL A 10 -27.22 28.56 -26.88
CA VAL A 10 -28.18 28.69 -25.77
C VAL A 10 -29.50 29.37 -26.19
N VAL A 11 -30.64 28.98 -25.60
CA VAL A 11 -31.87 29.81 -25.55
C VAL A 11 -32.54 29.71 -24.16
N LEU A 12 -33.02 30.86 -23.65
CA LEU A 12 -33.78 31.09 -22.41
C LEU A 12 -35.11 31.80 -22.75
N ALA A 13 -36.23 31.39 -22.12
CA ALA A 13 -37.49 32.11 -21.81
C ALA A 13 -38.57 31.05 -21.48
N GLY A 14 -39.58 31.16 -20.59
CA GLY A 14 -40.10 32.24 -19.75
C GLY A 14 -41.66 32.21 -19.69
N CYS A 15 -42.21 31.82 -18.53
CA CYS A 15 -43.51 32.21 -17.90
C CYS A 15 -44.89 31.56 -18.20
N ALA A 16 -45.70 31.60 -17.11
CA ALA A 16 -47.16 31.36 -16.89
C ALA A 16 -47.61 29.90 -16.69
N GLY A 17 -48.44 29.51 -15.70
CA GLY A 17 -49.22 30.18 -14.65
C GLY A 17 -50.42 29.28 -14.25
N GLY A 18 -50.85 29.29 -12.98
CA GLY A 18 -52.10 28.65 -12.49
C GLY A 18 -51.89 27.74 -11.27
N THR A 19 -52.04 28.22 -10.02
CA THR A 19 -53.26 28.12 -9.15
C THR A 19 -53.76 26.68 -8.99
N GLY A 20 -53.81 26.02 -7.84
CA GLY A 20 -53.96 26.46 -6.44
C GLY A 20 -55.08 25.59 -5.84
N LEU A 21 -54.89 25.02 -4.63
CA LEU A 21 -55.92 24.90 -3.59
C LEU A 21 -55.42 24.11 -2.38
N SER A 22 -55.75 24.67 -1.23
CA SER A 22 -55.41 24.34 0.16
C SER A 22 -56.50 23.52 0.85
N SER A 23 -56.14 22.76 1.89
CA SER A 23 -56.77 22.69 3.25
C SER A 23 -56.34 21.36 3.91
N SER A 24 -55.50 21.35 4.94
CA SER A 24 -55.75 21.60 6.37
C SER A 24 -56.71 20.61 7.07
N SER A 25 -56.19 19.77 7.96
CA SER A 25 -56.78 19.56 9.30
C SER A 25 -55.76 18.97 10.28
N LYS A 26 -55.94 19.36 11.55
CA LYS A 26 -55.07 19.21 12.73
C LYS A 26 -55.30 17.88 13.47
N ALA A 27 -54.25 17.38 14.14
CA ALA A 27 -54.17 16.85 15.53
C ALA A 27 -52.95 15.90 15.62
N SER A 28 -52.12 15.81 16.66
CA SER A 28 -52.26 16.20 18.07
C SER A 28 -50.88 16.60 18.64
N GLN A 29 -50.90 17.52 19.60
CA GLN A 29 -49.75 17.83 20.45
C GLN A 29 -49.57 16.71 21.48
N GLN A 30 -48.43 16.03 21.44
CA GLN A 30 -47.88 15.34 22.60
C GLN A 30 -46.59 16.06 23.02
N THR A 31 -46.59 16.46 24.28
CA THR A 31 -45.54 17.19 25.00
C THR A 31 -44.28 16.34 25.16
N GLY A 32 -43.25 16.60 24.35
CA GLY A 32 -41.86 16.21 24.61
C GLY A 32 -41.14 17.25 25.51
N PRO A 33 -39.99 16.90 26.10
CA PRO A 33 -39.39 17.62 27.21
C PRO A 33 -39.04 19.07 26.85
N SER A 34 -39.23 19.94 27.84
CA SER A 34 -38.90 21.36 27.84
C SER A 34 -37.48 21.64 27.33
N GLY A 35 -37.37 22.47 26.29
CA GLY A 35 -36.12 23.05 25.80
C GLY A 35 -35.23 22.07 25.03
N SER A 36 -35.49 21.82 23.75
CA SER A 36 -34.48 21.16 22.92
C SER A 36 -33.38 22.19 22.61
N ASP A 37 -32.37 22.27 23.48
CA ASP A 37 -31.17 23.07 23.21
C ASP A 37 -30.64 22.66 21.84
N SER A 38 -30.50 23.64 20.96
CA SER A 38 -29.86 23.42 19.67
C SER A 38 -28.37 23.50 19.87
N TYR A 39 -27.62 22.53 19.36
CA TYR A 39 -26.17 22.52 19.48
C TYR A 39 -25.52 22.82 18.14
N ALA A 40 -24.43 23.59 18.13
CA ALA A 40 -23.53 23.72 16.99
C ALA A 40 -22.25 22.92 17.29
N PHE A 41 -22.07 21.80 16.61
CA PHE A 41 -20.83 21.03 16.61
C PHE A 41 -19.84 21.66 15.63
N THR A 42 -18.89 22.42 16.15
CA THR A 42 -17.92 23.18 15.35
C THR A 42 -16.54 22.52 15.39
N ASN A 43 -15.66 22.82 14.43
CA ASN A 43 -14.25 22.39 14.38
C ASN A 43 -13.96 20.86 14.37
N GLY A 44 -15.00 20.01 14.24
CA GLY A 44 -14.90 18.56 14.15
C GLY A 44 -14.57 18.05 12.74
N ARG A 45 -13.97 16.87 12.66
CA ARG A 45 -13.55 16.23 11.40
C ARG A 45 -14.51 15.11 11.05
N TRP A 46 -15.49 15.33 10.17
CA TRP A 46 -16.56 14.41 9.86
C TRP A 46 -16.21 13.48 8.70
N PHE A 47 -16.32 12.15 8.87
CA PHE A 47 -16.08 11.19 7.79
C PHE A 47 -17.21 11.23 6.74
N ASP A 48 -16.84 11.34 5.47
CA ASP A 48 -17.76 11.48 4.32
C ASP A 48 -17.89 10.20 3.48
N GLY A 49 -17.29 9.09 3.95
CA GLY A 49 -17.25 7.81 3.23
C GLY A 49 -15.98 7.60 2.40
N LYS A 50 -15.19 8.64 2.09
CA LYS A 50 -13.89 8.54 1.40
C LYS A 50 -12.74 9.04 2.27
N GLY A 51 -13.02 9.97 3.16
CA GLY A 51 -12.07 10.50 4.13
C GLY A 51 -12.79 11.36 5.16
N PHE A 52 -12.03 12.00 6.03
CA PHE A 52 -12.60 13.00 6.91
C PHE A 52 -12.65 14.32 6.15
N GLN A 53 -13.74 15.07 6.26
CA GLN A 53 -13.90 16.52 5.99
C GLN A 53 -14.05 17.25 7.32
N ALA A 54 -14.09 18.56 7.38
CA ALA A 54 -14.62 19.22 8.56
C ALA A 54 -16.05 19.54 8.17
N ALA A 55 -16.85 19.78 9.19
CA ALA A 55 -18.19 20.21 9.01
C ALA A 55 -18.60 20.85 10.32
N THR A 56 -19.27 21.99 10.22
CA THR A 56 -20.17 22.37 11.31
C THR A 56 -21.49 21.63 11.09
N TRP A 57 -21.88 20.84 12.09
CA TRP A 57 -23.20 20.25 12.14
C TRP A 57 -23.96 20.84 13.30
N TYR A 58 -25.25 21.01 13.13
CA TYR A 58 -26.14 21.44 14.18
C TYR A 58 -26.96 20.24 14.64
N SER A 59 -27.12 20.05 15.95
CA SER A 59 -28.22 19.24 16.47
C SER A 59 -29.43 20.16 16.59
N VAL A 60 -30.44 19.95 15.76
CA VAL A 60 -31.73 20.65 15.85
C VAL A 60 -32.78 19.62 16.16
N GLN A 61 -33.41 19.73 17.34
CA GLN A 61 -34.38 18.73 17.83
C GLN A 61 -33.81 17.29 17.81
N GLY A 62 -32.53 17.14 18.18
CA GLY A 62 -31.85 15.84 18.21
C GLY A 62 -31.43 15.28 16.85
N ARG A 63 -31.58 16.05 15.76
CA ARG A 63 -31.14 15.64 14.42
C ARG A 63 -29.94 16.45 13.96
N LEU A 64 -28.92 15.75 13.50
CA LEU A 64 -27.78 16.36 12.83
C LEU A 64 -28.23 16.95 11.49
N THR A 65 -28.04 18.26 11.35
CA THR A 65 -28.30 19.00 10.12
C THR A 65 -27.14 19.93 9.84
N ARG A 66 -26.95 20.29 8.58
CA ARG A 66 -26.01 21.34 8.17
C ARG A 66 -26.65 22.72 8.17
N THR A 67 -27.97 22.77 8.28
CA THR A 67 -28.72 24.02 8.29
C THR A 67 -28.73 24.59 9.71
N PRO A 68 -28.23 25.83 9.92
CA PRO A 68 -28.29 26.47 11.22
C PRO A 68 -29.75 26.68 11.66
N PRO A 69 -30.12 26.37 12.91
CA PRO A 69 -31.45 26.67 13.43
C PRO A 69 -31.64 28.17 13.66
N GLN A 70 -32.89 28.61 13.64
CA GLN A 70 -33.25 29.95 14.08
C GLN A 70 -33.41 29.98 15.60
N GLY A 71 -32.58 30.75 16.31
CA GLY A 71 -32.65 30.89 17.77
C GLY A 71 -31.29 30.78 18.46
N LYS A 72 -31.29 30.67 19.79
CA LYS A 72 -30.08 30.47 20.59
C LYS A 72 -29.54 29.05 20.35
N VAL A 73 -28.25 28.95 20.06
CA VAL A 73 -27.54 27.68 19.82
C VAL A 73 -26.34 27.62 20.75
N GLU A 74 -26.16 26.50 21.43
CA GLU A 74 -24.99 26.24 22.26
C GLU A 74 -23.89 25.57 21.44
N THR A 75 -22.66 26.07 21.53
CA THR A 75 -21.57 25.56 20.70
C THR A 75 -20.83 24.45 21.43
N VAL A 76 -20.72 23.30 20.78
CA VAL A 76 -19.83 22.20 21.16
C VAL A 76 -18.61 22.25 20.24
N ASP A 77 -17.45 22.53 20.82
CA ASP A 77 -16.19 22.57 20.08
C ASP A 77 -15.60 21.15 19.97
N LEU A 78 -15.55 20.63 18.75
CA LEU A 78 -14.96 19.33 18.41
C LEU A 78 -13.52 19.47 17.86
N SER A 79 -12.83 20.56 18.23
CA SER A 79 -11.41 20.74 17.96
C SER A 79 -10.60 19.53 18.42
N GLY A 80 -9.68 19.07 17.58
CA GLY A 80 -8.94 17.82 17.79
C GLY A 80 -9.74 16.53 17.67
N LEU A 81 -11.04 16.53 17.30
CA LEU A 81 -11.86 15.31 17.25
C LEU A 81 -12.29 14.92 15.84
N PHE A 82 -12.52 13.61 15.65
CA PHE A 82 -12.94 12.99 14.39
C PHE A 82 -14.28 12.34 14.64
N VAL A 83 -15.25 12.76 13.84
CA VAL A 83 -16.62 12.28 13.91
C VAL A 83 -16.81 11.33 12.76
N VAL A 84 -16.85 10.05 13.05
CA VAL A 84 -17.30 9.06 12.07
C VAL A 84 -18.83 9.02 12.11
N PRO A 85 -19.50 8.72 10.98
CA PRO A 85 -20.86 8.23 11.02
C PRO A 85 -20.96 7.13 12.07
N PRO A 86 -22.08 7.06 12.78
CA PRO A 86 -22.25 6.02 13.76
C PRO A 86 -22.09 4.66 13.09
N PHE A 87 -21.45 3.75 13.80
CA PHE A 87 -21.22 2.41 13.31
C PHE A 87 -22.54 1.65 13.22
N GLY A 88 -22.56 0.67 12.33
CA GLY A 88 -23.62 -0.33 12.24
C GLY A 88 -23.18 -1.63 12.91
N GLU A 89 -24.15 -2.34 13.45
CA GLU A 89 -24.08 -3.73 13.84
C GLU A 89 -24.96 -4.52 12.87
N ALA A 90 -24.33 -5.24 11.94
CA ALA A 90 -25.06 -5.99 10.91
C ALA A 90 -25.63 -7.31 11.42
N HIS A 91 -25.21 -7.82 12.59
CA HIS A 91 -25.69 -9.09 13.13
C HIS A 91 -25.52 -9.16 14.64
N ASN A 92 -26.61 -9.07 15.41
CA ASN A 92 -26.60 -9.39 16.84
C ASN A 92 -27.99 -9.77 17.37
N HIS A 93 -28.05 -10.57 18.44
CA HIS A 93 -29.29 -11.05 19.06
C HIS A 93 -29.58 -10.45 20.46
N ASN A 94 -28.85 -9.40 20.87
CA ASN A 94 -28.95 -8.86 22.23
C ASN A 94 -30.08 -7.82 22.44
N VAL A 95 -30.73 -7.31 21.39
CA VAL A 95 -31.90 -6.41 21.50
C VAL A 95 -33.18 -7.26 21.56
N GLU A 96 -33.70 -7.51 22.77
CA GLU A 96 -34.75 -8.52 22.98
C GLU A 96 -36.09 -7.96 23.45
N GLY A 97 -36.13 -7.44 24.68
CA GLY A 97 -37.39 -7.17 25.38
C GLY A 97 -37.26 -6.09 26.46
N PRO A 98 -38.37 -5.77 27.15
CA PRO A 98 -38.42 -4.65 28.09
C PRO A 98 -37.39 -4.73 29.23
N TRP A 99 -36.94 -5.93 29.58
CA TRP A 99 -35.97 -6.17 30.67
C TRP A 99 -34.53 -5.72 30.34
N ASN A 100 -34.13 -5.67 29.05
CA ASN A 100 -32.73 -5.37 28.68
C ASN A 100 -32.55 -4.23 27.69
N VAL A 101 -33.59 -3.83 26.95
CA VAL A 101 -33.46 -2.91 25.80
C VAL A 101 -32.76 -1.60 26.15
N ARG A 102 -33.00 -1.05 27.34
CA ARG A 102 -32.37 0.18 27.80
C ARG A 102 -30.87 0.02 28.00
N ALA A 103 -30.45 -0.99 28.76
CA ALA A 103 -29.04 -1.25 29.04
C ALA A 103 -28.26 -1.60 27.75
N VAL A 104 -28.89 -2.34 26.84
CA VAL A 104 -28.30 -2.71 25.54
C VAL A 104 -28.16 -1.48 24.64
N ALA A 105 -29.18 -0.64 24.54
CA ALA A 105 -29.12 0.62 23.78
C ALA A 105 -28.04 1.57 24.34
N GLU A 106 -27.97 1.73 25.66
CA GLU A 106 -26.93 2.54 26.32
C GLU A 106 -25.51 2.02 25.99
N ARG A 107 -25.31 0.70 25.96
CA ARG A 107 -24.03 0.09 25.58
C ARG A 107 -23.66 0.34 24.11
N TYR A 108 -24.59 0.14 23.17
CA TYR A 108 -24.33 0.42 21.75
C TYR A 108 -24.00 1.89 21.50
N LEU A 109 -24.79 2.80 22.08
CA LEU A 109 -24.56 4.24 21.96
C LEU A 109 -23.21 4.65 22.57
N LYS A 110 -22.81 4.03 23.69
CA LYS A 110 -21.48 4.22 24.30
C LYS A 110 -20.35 3.81 23.36
N ASP A 111 -20.52 2.73 22.61
CA ASP A 111 -19.54 2.25 21.63
C ASP A 111 -19.63 2.97 20.27
N GLY A 112 -20.53 3.95 20.13
CA GLY A 112 -20.73 4.69 18.88
C GLY A 112 -21.49 3.92 17.80
N VAL A 113 -22.21 2.87 18.17
CA VAL A 113 -23.03 2.03 17.27
C VAL A 113 -24.48 2.44 17.39
N PHE A 114 -25.09 2.93 16.29
CA PHE A 114 -26.44 3.48 16.34
C PHE A 114 -27.43 2.62 15.54
N TYR A 115 -26.95 1.91 14.51
CA TYR A 115 -27.78 1.06 13.68
C TYR A 115 -27.57 -0.39 14.05
N VAL A 116 -28.61 -1.10 14.47
CA VAL A 116 -28.54 -2.49 14.91
C VAL A 116 -29.49 -3.33 14.07
N LYS A 117 -28.96 -4.37 13.45
CA LYS A 117 -29.76 -5.39 12.77
C LYS A 117 -29.82 -6.62 13.67
N ASN A 118 -31.04 -6.97 14.08
CA ASN A 118 -31.31 -8.21 14.82
C ASN A 118 -31.92 -9.25 13.88
N PRO A 119 -31.11 -10.20 13.37
CA PRO A 119 -31.55 -11.14 12.34
C PRO A 119 -32.37 -12.30 12.89
N ASN A 120 -32.56 -12.43 14.21
CA ASN A 120 -33.60 -13.31 14.75
C ASN A 120 -33.95 -12.92 16.18
N ASN A 121 -35.24 -12.81 16.47
CA ASN A 121 -35.75 -12.39 17.76
C ASN A 121 -37.14 -12.99 18.02
N VAL A 122 -37.56 -13.02 19.28
CA VAL A 122 -38.95 -13.30 19.64
C VAL A 122 -39.81 -12.10 19.22
N ARG A 123 -40.71 -12.31 18.25
CA ARG A 123 -41.62 -11.29 17.71
C ARG A 123 -42.36 -10.54 18.82
N ASP A 124 -42.97 -11.29 19.74
CA ASP A 124 -43.86 -10.72 20.76
C ASP A 124 -43.11 -9.76 21.70
N PHE A 125 -41.85 -10.04 22.03
CA PHE A 125 -41.01 -9.15 22.85
C PHE A 125 -40.49 -7.94 22.05
N ALA A 126 -40.09 -8.14 20.79
CA ALA A 126 -39.70 -7.02 19.93
C ALA A 126 -40.85 -6.03 19.69
N LEU A 127 -42.09 -6.53 19.59
CA LEU A 127 -43.28 -5.68 19.50
C LEU A 127 -43.48 -4.81 20.75
N GLN A 128 -43.13 -5.31 21.94
CA GLN A 128 -43.23 -4.55 23.20
C GLN A 128 -42.21 -3.42 23.31
N ILE A 129 -41.03 -3.57 22.67
CA ILE A 129 -39.97 -2.56 22.73
C ILE A 129 -39.96 -1.59 21.55
N ARG A 130 -40.95 -1.65 20.64
CA ARG A 130 -41.03 -0.74 19.48
C ARG A 130 -41.03 0.75 19.86
N SER A 131 -41.53 1.10 21.04
CA SER A 131 -41.50 2.46 21.57
C SER A 131 -40.17 2.85 22.23
N ALA A 132 -39.29 1.88 22.50
CA ALA A 132 -37.99 2.06 23.16
C ALA A 132 -36.80 2.10 22.19
N VAL A 133 -36.97 1.62 20.95
CA VAL A 133 -35.97 1.67 19.87
C VAL A 133 -36.51 2.54 18.72
N ASN A 134 -35.65 2.92 17.76
CA ASN A 134 -36.00 3.85 16.67
C ASN A 134 -36.53 5.20 17.19
N GLN A 135 -35.98 5.65 18.32
CA GLN A 135 -36.26 6.94 18.96
C GLN A 135 -34.96 7.77 19.00
N PRO A 136 -35.02 9.10 19.00
CA PRO A 136 -33.81 9.95 18.94
C PRO A 136 -32.74 9.70 20.00
N ALA A 137 -33.11 9.17 21.17
CA ALA A 137 -32.21 8.89 22.29
C ALA A 137 -31.87 7.39 22.45
N SER A 138 -32.15 6.58 21.44
CA SER A 138 -31.96 5.12 21.45
C SER A 138 -31.32 4.66 20.13
N ILE A 139 -31.02 3.37 20.04
CA ILE A 139 -30.56 2.75 18.80
C ILE A 139 -31.68 2.66 17.76
N ASP A 140 -31.32 2.74 16.48
CA ASP A 140 -32.17 2.37 15.37
C ASP A 140 -32.03 0.86 15.12
N ALA A 141 -33.09 0.11 15.38
CA ALA A 141 -33.09 -1.34 15.31
C ALA A 141 -34.07 -1.87 14.27
N THR A 142 -33.58 -2.81 13.46
CA THR A 142 -34.37 -3.58 12.49
C THR A 142 -34.43 -5.04 12.90
N PHE A 143 -35.55 -5.69 12.63
CA PHE A 143 -35.84 -7.02 13.15
C PHE A 143 -36.36 -7.96 12.07
N ALA A 144 -35.86 -9.20 12.09
CA ALA A 144 -36.35 -10.25 11.19
C ALA A 144 -37.69 -10.85 11.65
N HIS A 145 -37.91 -10.91 12.97
CA HIS A 145 -39.01 -11.63 13.64
C HIS A 145 -39.15 -13.09 13.21
N ALA A 146 -38.74 -14.02 14.07
CA ALA A 146 -38.88 -15.45 13.88
C ALA A 146 -38.32 -15.99 12.54
N GLY A 147 -37.07 -16.45 12.55
CA GLY A 147 -36.47 -17.03 11.34
C GLY A 147 -37.12 -18.35 10.91
N LEU A 148 -37.07 -18.61 9.60
CA LEU A 148 -37.69 -19.76 8.96
C LEU A 148 -36.70 -20.93 8.91
N THR A 149 -37.14 -22.11 9.34
CA THR A 149 -36.34 -23.35 9.39
C THR A 149 -37.19 -24.58 9.05
N GLY A 150 -36.54 -25.70 8.74
CA GLY A 150 -37.18 -27.01 8.65
C GLY A 150 -37.46 -27.63 10.02
N ARG A 151 -38.26 -28.69 10.04
CA ARG A 151 -38.63 -29.41 11.27
C ARG A 151 -37.40 -30.00 11.97
N GLY A 152 -37.26 -29.68 13.26
CA GLY A 152 -36.11 -30.10 14.07
C GLY A 152 -34.81 -29.34 13.80
N GLY A 153 -34.81 -28.43 12.82
CA GLY A 153 -33.63 -27.68 12.42
C GLY A 153 -33.25 -26.53 13.35
N HIS A 154 -32.08 -25.94 13.13
CA HIS A 154 -31.61 -24.78 13.86
C HIS A 154 -32.46 -23.53 13.53
N PRO A 155 -32.96 -22.74 14.52
CA PRO A 155 -32.55 -22.71 15.92
C PRO A 155 -33.56 -23.34 16.90
N VAL A 156 -34.39 -24.32 16.50
CA VAL A 156 -35.49 -24.86 17.35
C VAL A 156 -34.98 -25.33 18.71
N ALA A 157 -34.00 -26.23 18.74
CA ALA A 157 -33.43 -26.74 20.00
C ALA A 157 -32.73 -25.64 20.82
N LEU A 158 -32.10 -24.67 20.16
CA LEU A 158 -31.48 -23.53 20.83
C LEU A 158 -32.52 -22.72 21.60
N TYR A 159 -33.69 -22.43 21.01
CA TYR A 159 -34.74 -21.70 21.71
C TYR A 159 -35.43 -22.54 22.79
N GLU A 160 -35.79 -23.79 22.47
CA GLU A 160 -36.63 -24.62 23.34
C GLU A 160 -35.89 -25.24 24.52
N ASP A 161 -34.61 -25.59 24.35
CA ASP A 161 -33.86 -26.36 25.33
C ASP A 161 -32.78 -25.52 26.04
N VAL A 162 -32.20 -24.52 25.37
CA VAL A 162 -31.11 -23.69 25.93
C VAL A 162 -31.61 -22.31 26.36
N LEU A 163 -32.12 -21.50 25.42
CA LEU A 163 -32.48 -20.11 25.70
C LEU A 163 -33.73 -20.00 26.57
N ARG A 164 -34.70 -20.93 26.45
CA ARG A 164 -35.87 -20.95 27.33
C ARG A 164 -35.46 -20.96 28.80
N VAL A 165 -34.67 -21.95 29.20
CA VAL A 165 -34.27 -22.16 30.60
C VAL A 165 -33.18 -21.18 31.04
N GLY A 166 -32.16 -20.96 30.20
CA GLY A 166 -31.00 -20.15 30.56
C GLY A 166 -31.24 -18.65 30.52
N ARG A 167 -32.13 -18.17 29.63
CA ARG A 167 -32.24 -16.73 29.32
C ARG A 167 -33.64 -16.16 29.47
N TYR A 168 -34.67 -16.81 28.93
CA TYR A 168 -36.02 -16.25 28.89
C TYR A 168 -36.82 -16.49 30.17
N GLU A 169 -36.85 -17.72 30.71
CA GLU A 169 -37.56 -18.01 31.97
C GLU A 169 -37.09 -17.15 33.15
N PRO A 170 -35.76 -16.90 33.34
CA PRO A 170 -35.29 -15.98 34.36
C PRO A 170 -35.77 -14.52 34.16
N ALA A 171 -36.02 -14.11 32.92
CA ALA A 171 -36.37 -12.74 32.58
C ALA A 171 -37.88 -12.47 32.61
N VAL A 172 -38.71 -13.44 32.20
CA VAL A 172 -40.16 -13.25 32.01
C VAL A 172 -41.04 -14.26 32.74
N GLY A 173 -40.45 -15.18 33.50
CA GLY A 173 -41.16 -16.26 34.19
C GLY A 173 -41.30 -17.54 33.36
N PRO A 174 -41.91 -18.60 33.93
CA PRO A 174 -41.97 -19.93 33.29
C PRO A 174 -42.63 -19.91 31.90
N LEU A 175 -42.04 -20.63 30.95
CA LEU A 175 -42.55 -20.77 29.58
C LEU A 175 -42.68 -22.27 29.26
N GLU A 176 -43.80 -22.66 28.67
CA GLU A 176 -43.98 -24.04 28.22
C GLU A 176 -43.13 -24.33 26.97
N ARG A 177 -42.68 -25.58 26.83
CA ARG A 177 -42.00 -26.03 25.61
C ARG A 177 -42.94 -25.92 24.42
N GLY A 178 -42.47 -25.36 23.31
CA GLY A 178 -43.27 -25.03 22.12
C GLY A 178 -43.82 -23.61 22.12
N TRP A 179 -43.62 -22.85 23.21
CA TRP A 179 -44.05 -21.44 23.26
C TRP A 179 -43.35 -20.60 22.19
N PHE A 180 -42.11 -20.92 21.82
CA PHE A 180 -41.35 -20.15 20.84
C PHE A 180 -41.76 -20.40 19.39
N GLU A 181 -42.49 -21.48 19.11
CA GLU A 181 -42.98 -21.77 17.76
C GLU A 181 -43.93 -20.67 17.28
N ASN A 182 -43.69 -20.18 16.06
CA ASN A 182 -44.36 -19.03 15.44
C ASN A 182 -44.13 -17.69 16.18
N ARG A 183 -43.17 -17.64 17.12
CA ARG A 183 -42.76 -16.43 17.84
C ARG A 183 -41.28 -16.10 17.66
N SER A 184 -40.37 -17.09 17.67
CA SER A 184 -38.93 -16.89 17.42
C SER A 184 -38.34 -17.83 16.35
N TYR A 185 -39.13 -18.80 15.90
CA TYR A 185 -38.87 -19.57 14.69
C TYR A 185 -40.20 -19.97 14.04
N VAL A 186 -40.19 -20.21 12.73
CA VAL A 186 -41.32 -20.76 11.98
C VAL A 186 -40.85 -22.01 11.24
N VAL A 187 -41.48 -23.15 11.53
CA VAL A 187 -41.18 -24.43 10.86
C VAL A 187 -41.93 -24.52 9.54
N VAL A 188 -41.23 -24.75 8.42
CA VAL A 188 -41.82 -25.00 7.09
C VAL A 188 -41.03 -26.08 6.34
N ASP A 189 -41.72 -27.10 5.84
CA ASP A 189 -41.13 -28.24 5.11
C ASP A 189 -41.63 -28.33 3.64
N THR A 190 -42.69 -27.59 3.29
CA THR A 190 -43.29 -27.60 1.94
C THR A 190 -43.74 -26.21 1.48
N ASP A 191 -43.87 -26.02 0.15
CA ASP A 191 -44.38 -24.78 -0.45
C ASP A 191 -45.80 -24.43 0.04
N ALA A 192 -46.64 -25.45 0.26
CA ALA A 192 -47.99 -25.27 0.80
C ALA A 192 -47.97 -24.73 2.24
N GLU A 193 -47.00 -25.16 3.06
CA GLU A 193 -46.81 -24.63 4.41
C GLU A 193 -46.26 -23.21 4.40
N VAL A 194 -45.36 -22.86 3.46
CA VAL A 194 -44.91 -21.47 3.26
C VAL A 194 -46.10 -20.56 2.96
N GLU A 195 -47.00 -20.98 2.08
CA GLU A 195 -48.23 -20.23 1.77
C GLU A 195 -49.17 -20.13 2.97
N ALA A 196 -49.45 -21.25 3.64
CA ALA A 196 -50.37 -21.30 4.77
C ALA A 196 -49.88 -20.47 5.97
N LYS A 197 -48.56 -20.45 6.21
CA LYS A 197 -47.94 -19.72 7.33
C LYS A 197 -47.50 -18.30 6.94
N TRP A 198 -47.64 -17.87 5.70
CA TRP A 198 -47.28 -16.51 5.28
C TRP A 198 -47.94 -15.38 6.11
N PRO A 199 -49.24 -15.47 6.46
CA PRO A 199 -49.87 -14.49 7.36
C PRO A 199 -49.23 -14.47 8.74
N VAL A 200 -48.76 -15.61 9.25
CA VAL A 200 -48.06 -15.72 10.53
C VAL A 200 -46.66 -15.12 10.44
N ILE A 201 -45.90 -15.44 9.39
CA ILE A 201 -44.56 -14.91 9.11
C ILE A 201 -44.58 -13.37 9.04
N THR A 202 -45.61 -12.80 8.41
CA THR A 202 -45.72 -11.34 8.20
C THR A 202 -46.51 -10.60 9.29
N SER A 203 -47.17 -11.31 10.20
CA SER A 203 -48.01 -10.73 11.27
C SER A 203 -47.30 -9.68 12.14
N GLY A 204 -46.01 -9.86 12.36
CA GLY A 204 -45.18 -8.96 13.15
C GLY A 204 -44.73 -7.70 12.42
N ARG A 205 -45.03 -7.54 11.12
CA ARG A 205 -44.43 -6.53 10.24
C ARG A 205 -42.90 -6.51 10.38
N PRO A 206 -42.22 -7.61 10.01
CA PRO A 206 -40.76 -7.68 10.02
C PRO A 206 -40.14 -6.70 9.03
N ASP A 207 -38.92 -6.23 9.29
CA ASP A 207 -38.20 -5.32 8.40
C ASP A 207 -37.48 -6.08 7.27
N PHE A 208 -37.15 -7.35 7.51
CA PHE A 208 -36.57 -8.30 6.57
C PHE A 208 -36.89 -9.72 7.04
N LEU A 209 -36.64 -10.76 6.23
CA LEU A 209 -36.80 -12.14 6.66
C LEU A 209 -35.46 -12.83 6.88
N LYS A 210 -35.45 -13.79 7.80
CA LYS A 210 -34.30 -14.66 8.07
C LYS A 210 -34.64 -16.09 7.70
N VAL A 211 -33.78 -16.72 6.93
CA VAL A 211 -33.85 -18.17 6.66
C VAL A 211 -32.63 -18.85 7.24
N TYR A 212 -32.81 -20.05 7.77
CA TYR A 212 -31.72 -20.88 8.27
C TYR A 212 -31.40 -21.96 7.26
N LEU A 213 -30.21 -21.91 6.68
CA LEU A 213 -29.71 -22.91 5.75
C LEU A 213 -28.43 -23.48 6.35
N VAL A 214 -28.53 -24.68 6.92
CA VAL A 214 -27.43 -25.31 7.67
C VAL A 214 -27.26 -26.72 7.13
N HIS A 215 -26.06 -27.01 6.63
CA HIS A 215 -25.71 -28.30 6.01
C HIS A 215 -26.66 -28.72 4.87
N SER A 216 -27.03 -27.77 4.01
CA SER A 216 -27.91 -27.99 2.86
C SER A 216 -27.39 -28.99 1.83
N GLU A 217 -26.12 -29.38 1.90
CA GLU A 217 -25.53 -30.49 1.15
C GLU A 217 -26.01 -31.87 1.61
N ASP A 218 -26.51 -32.01 2.84
CA ASP A 218 -26.93 -33.29 3.42
C ASP A 218 -28.37 -33.69 3.01
N ASP A 219 -29.10 -32.80 2.35
CA ASP A 219 -30.47 -33.04 1.86
C ASP A 219 -30.50 -33.91 0.56
N ASP A 220 -29.35 -34.23 -0.04
CA ASP A 220 -29.23 -35.08 -1.23
C ASP A 220 -29.02 -36.58 -0.89
N ALA A 221 -30.13 -37.33 -0.90
CA ALA A 221 -30.32 -38.76 -1.27
C ALA A 221 -29.43 -39.91 -0.72
N THR A 222 -28.42 -39.72 0.16
CA THR A 222 -27.63 -40.87 0.67
C THR A 222 -27.53 -41.04 2.18
N GLY A 223 -28.05 -40.11 2.99
CA GLY A 223 -28.31 -40.34 4.43
C GLY A 223 -27.10 -40.85 5.24
N LYS A 224 -25.89 -40.44 4.86
CA LYS A 224 -24.63 -40.82 5.53
C LYS A 224 -23.78 -39.58 5.83
N SER A 225 -24.27 -38.69 6.69
CA SER A 225 -23.41 -37.76 7.42
C SER A 225 -23.57 -38.04 8.92
N GLY A 226 -22.46 -38.03 9.66
CA GLY A 226 -22.41 -38.35 11.09
C GLY A 226 -22.88 -37.22 12.01
N HIS A 227 -23.64 -36.25 11.50
CA HIS A 227 -24.06 -35.07 12.24
C HIS A 227 -25.44 -35.27 12.88
N SER A 228 -25.61 -34.72 14.08
CA SER A 228 -26.85 -34.84 14.86
C SER A 228 -28.04 -34.20 14.12
N PRO A 229 -29.27 -34.76 14.24
CA PRO A 229 -30.52 -34.16 13.73
C PRO A 229 -30.80 -32.72 14.17
N GLN A 230 -30.03 -32.18 15.14
CA GLN A 230 -30.17 -30.82 15.67
C GLN A 230 -29.39 -29.75 14.89
N ARG A 231 -28.74 -30.11 13.77
CA ARG A 231 -27.95 -29.20 12.91
C ARG A 231 -28.41 -29.15 11.44
N SER A 232 -29.67 -29.44 11.13
CA SER A 232 -30.24 -29.18 9.80
C SER A 232 -30.91 -27.80 9.74
N GLY A 233 -31.10 -27.26 8.54
CA GLY A 233 -31.85 -26.03 8.30
C GLY A 233 -33.14 -26.27 7.51
N LEU A 234 -33.56 -25.23 6.80
CA LEU A 234 -34.60 -25.26 5.79
C LEU A 234 -34.11 -26.00 4.53
N HIS A 235 -34.95 -26.84 3.92
CA HIS A 235 -34.58 -27.52 2.68
C HIS A 235 -34.28 -26.50 1.57
N PRO A 236 -33.14 -26.56 0.86
CA PRO A 236 -32.69 -25.53 -0.10
C PRO A 236 -33.69 -25.23 -1.23
N ARG A 237 -34.56 -26.20 -1.59
CA ARG A 237 -35.60 -26.03 -2.63
C ARG A 237 -36.62 -24.95 -2.29
N LEU A 238 -36.88 -24.72 -1.00
CA LEU A 238 -37.89 -23.77 -0.53
C LEU A 238 -37.37 -22.32 -0.54
N VAL A 239 -36.05 -22.11 -0.49
CA VAL A 239 -35.44 -20.79 -0.31
C VAL A 239 -35.80 -19.85 -1.46
N ALA A 240 -35.76 -20.32 -2.71
CA ALA A 240 -36.05 -19.48 -3.87
C ALA A 240 -37.50 -18.96 -3.89
N GLN A 241 -38.47 -19.80 -3.49
CA GLN A 241 -39.87 -19.37 -3.38
C GLN A 241 -40.06 -18.37 -2.25
N ILE A 242 -39.43 -18.61 -1.10
CA ILE A 242 -39.47 -17.68 0.04
C ILE A 242 -38.88 -16.32 -0.36
N VAL A 243 -37.74 -16.29 -1.04
CA VAL A 243 -37.10 -15.08 -1.56
C VAL A 243 -38.03 -14.34 -2.52
N ALA A 244 -38.58 -15.02 -3.51
CA ALA A 244 -39.49 -14.40 -4.48
C ALA A 244 -40.72 -13.77 -3.80
N LYS A 245 -41.28 -14.46 -2.80
CA LYS A 245 -42.44 -13.97 -2.04
C LYS A 245 -42.10 -12.81 -1.11
N ALA A 246 -40.92 -12.84 -0.49
CA ALA A 246 -40.41 -11.75 0.34
C ALA A 246 -40.17 -10.49 -0.50
N HIS A 247 -39.49 -10.62 -1.64
CA HIS A 247 -39.25 -9.52 -2.58
C HIS A 247 -40.56 -8.93 -3.12
N ALA A 248 -41.56 -9.76 -3.42
CA ALA A 248 -42.90 -9.29 -3.80
C ALA A 248 -43.61 -8.51 -2.68
N ALA A 249 -43.28 -8.79 -1.41
CA ALA A 249 -43.73 -8.04 -0.25
C ALA A 249 -42.82 -6.85 0.12
N GLY A 250 -41.77 -6.57 -0.67
CA GLY A 250 -40.81 -5.50 -0.41
C GLY A 250 -39.80 -5.80 0.72
N LEU A 251 -39.66 -7.06 1.12
CA LEU A 251 -38.77 -7.50 2.20
C LEU A 251 -37.49 -8.12 1.64
N GLN A 252 -36.34 -7.78 2.23
CA GLN A 252 -35.06 -8.45 1.96
C GLN A 252 -34.97 -9.79 2.70
N VAL A 253 -34.13 -10.71 2.21
CA VAL A 253 -33.87 -12.01 2.86
C VAL A 253 -32.41 -12.15 3.26
N THR A 254 -32.19 -12.47 4.53
CA THR A 254 -30.87 -12.77 5.11
C THR A 254 -30.77 -14.27 5.39
N ALA A 255 -29.74 -14.95 4.90
CA ALA A 255 -29.53 -16.38 5.15
C ALA A 255 -28.48 -16.61 6.24
N HIS A 256 -28.82 -17.40 7.25
CA HIS A 256 -27.81 -18.04 8.09
C HIS A 256 -27.19 -19.20 7.31
N VAL A 257 -25.87 -19.30 7.32
CA VAL A 257 -25.09 -20.34 6.61
C VAL A 257 -23.94 -20.79 7.49
N GLU A 258 -23.58 -22.06 7.39
CA GLU A 258 -22.38 -22.61 8.07
C GLU A 258 -21.36 -23.13 7.06
N THR A 259 -21.82 -23.68 5.93
CA THR A 259 -20.96 -24.29 4.92
C THR A 259 -20.88 -23.48 3.62
N ALA A 260 -19.90 -23.81 2.79
CA ALA A 260 -19.80 -23.28 1.44
C ALA A 260 -20.95 -23.73 0.54
N ALA A 261 -21.59 -24.88 0.82
CA ALA A 261 -22.78 -25.31 0.10
C ALA A 261 -24.01 -24.47 0.47
N ASP A 262 -24.20 -24.19 1.76
CA ASP A 262 -25.22 -23.25 2.24
C ASP A 262 -25.06 -21.88 1.57
N PHE A 263 -23.84 -21.36 1.57
CA PHE A 263 -23.50 -20.09 0.93
C PHE A 263 -23.91 -20.07 -0.55
N ARG A 264 -23.57 -21.14 -1.30
CA ARG A 264 -23.93 -21.28 -2.72
C ARG A 264 -25.42 -21.37 -2.95
N HIS A 265 -26.11 -22.23 -2.20
CA HIS A 265 -27.54 -22.43 -2.33
C HIS A 265 -28.32 -21.15 -2.01
N ALA A 266 -27.94 -20.45 -0.95
CA ALA A 266 -28.54 -19.19 -0.57
C ALA A 266 -28.39 -18.13 -1.68
N ILE A 267 -27.18 -17.92 -2.21
CA ILE A 267 -26.96 -16.92 -3.26
C ILE A 267 -27.71 -17.28 -4.56
N ARG A 268 -27.73 -18.57 -4.94
CA ARG A 268 -28.48 -19.02 -6.13
C ARG A 268 -29.98 -18.82 -5.98
N ALA A 269 -30.50 -18.96 -4.76
CA ALA A 269 -31.90 -18.72 -4.44
C ALA A 269 -32.27 -17.22 -4.43
N GLY A 270 -31.28 -16.31 -4.51
CA GLY A 270 -31.50 -14.87 -4.64
C GLY A 270 -31.56 -14.10 -3.32
N VAL A 271 -30.99 -14.64 -2.24
CA VAL A 271 -30.91 -13.92 -0.96
C VAL A 271 -30.11 -12.62 -1.09
N ASP A 272 -30.45 -11.62 -0.27
CA ASP A 272 -29.83 -10.29 -0.31
C ASP A 272 -28.59 -10.17 0.59
N GLU A 273 -28.49 -11.03 1.60
CA GLU A 273 -27.42 -11.01 2.58
C GLU A 273 -27.14 -12.40 3.15
N ILE A 274 -25.86 -12.70 3.35
CA ILE A 274 -25.37 -13.83 4.11
C ILE A 274 -24.97 -13.34 5.50
N ALA A 275 -25.52 -13.98 6.52
CA ALA A 275 -25.42 -13.51 7.90
C ALA A 275 -24.12 -13.86 8.61
N HIS A 276 -23.34 -14.81 8.08
CA HIS A 276 -22.03 -15.16 8.58
C HIS A 276 -21.13 -15.53 7.42
N VAL A 277 -19.85 -15.18 7.48
CA VAL A 277 -18.87 -15.84 6.62
C VAL A 277 -18.76 -17.29 7.09
N PRO A 278 -18.92 -18.30 6.20
CA PRO A 278 -18.65 -19.69 6.54
C PRO A 278 -17.29 -19.85 7.23
N GLY A 279 -17.24 -20.66 8.28
CA GLY A 279 -16.06 -20.81 9.12
C GLY A 279 -16.13 -20.10 10.48
N TRP A 280 -17.23 -19.41 10.77
CA TRP A 280 -17.50 -18.81 12.08
C TRP A 280 -17.77 -19.85 13.19
N LEU A 281 -18.26 -21.04 12.82
CA LEU A 281 -18.53 -22.16 13.72
C LEU A 281 -17.89 -23.44 13.18
N VAL A 282 -16.71 -23.79 13.69
CA VAL A 282 -15.91 -24.93 13.22
C VAL A 282 -15.49 -25.76 14.43
N ASN A 283 -15.95 -27.01 14.51
CA ASN A 283 -15.63 -27.94 15.61
C ASN A 283 -14.72 -29.10 15.18
N SER A 284 -14.50 -29.26 13.88
CA SER A 284 -13.70 -30.35 13.31
C SER A 284 -12.96 -29.90 12.05
N ALA A 285 -11.95 -30.65 11.61
CA ALA A 285 -11.29 -30.42 10.33
C ALA A 285 -12.25 -30.60 9.14
N ALA A 286 -13.24 -31.50 9.26
CA ALA A 286 -14.28 -31.68 8.24
C ALA A 286 -15.20 -30.46 8.16
N ASP A 287 -15.52 -29.82 9.28
CA ASP A 287 -16.28 -28.55 9.33
C ASP A 287 -15.48 -27.42 8.66
N ALA A 288 -14.15 -27.39 8.89
CA ALA A 288 -13.28 -26.40 8.27
C ALA A 288 -13.20 -26.58 6.75
N GLU A 289 -13.23 -27.83 6.28
CA GLU A 289 -13.26 -28.14 4.84
C GLU A 289 -14.61 -27.78 4.22
N SER A 290 -15.72 -28.12 4.86
CA SER A 290 -17.07 -27.80 4.35
C SER A 290 -17.35 -26.29 4.35
N ALA A 291 -16.75 -25.53 5.27
CA ALA A 291 -16.84 -24.07 5.35
C ALA A 291 -15.98 -23.31 4.33
N ARG A 292 -15.01 -23.96 3.67
CA ARG A 292 -14.05 -23.26 2.82
C ARG A 292 -14.71 -22.73 1.55
N LEU A 293 -14.71 -21.40 1.38
CA LEU A 293 -15.22 -20.77 0.17
C LEU A 293 -14.21 -20.90 -0.98
N THR A 294 -14.76 -21.02 -2.18
CA THR A 294 -14.00 -20.90 -3.42
C THR A 294 -14.15 -19.51 -4.01
N GLU A 295 -13.24 -19.14 -4.91
CA GLU A 295 -13.38 -17.87 -5.62
C GLU A 295 -14.65 -17.81 -6.49
N ALA A 296 -15.14 -18.95 -6.98
CA ALA A 296 -16.42 -19.02 -7.68
C ALA A 296 -17.58 -18.62 -6.76
N ASP A 297 -17.55 -19.02 -5.49
CA ASP A 297 -18.54 -18.65 -4.49
C ASP A 297 -18.50 -17.14 -4.22
N ALA A 298 -17.29 -16.59 -4.00
CA ALA A 298 -17.09 -15.17 -3.78
C ALA A 298 -17.55 -14.32 -4.99
N ARG A 299 -17.27 -14.77 -6.21
CA ARG A 299 -17.74 -14.07 -7.43
C ARG A 299 -19.23 -14.19 -7.63
N LEU A 300 -19.82 -15.34 -7.31
CA LEU A 300 -21.25 -15.51 -7.35
C LEU A 300 -21.93 -14.52 -6.39
N ALA A 301 -21.37 -14.32 -5.19
CA ALA A 301 -21.83 -13.30 -4.25
C ALA A 301 -21.68 -11.88 -4.84
N LEU A 302 -20.55 -11.55 -5.46
CA LEU A 302 -20.30 -10.27 -6.10
C LEU A 302 -21.28 -9.99 -7.26
N GLU A 303 -21.45 -10.94 -8.18
CA GLU A 303 -22.33 -10.85 -9.35
C GLU A 303 -23.80 -10.67 -8.96
N ARG A 304 -24.19 -11.26 -7.82
CA ARG A 304 -25.54 -11.15 -7.26
C ARG A 304 -25.70 -9.99 -6.28
N HIS A 305 -24.67 -9.17 -6.10
CA HIS A 305 -24.63 -8.04 -5.16
C HIS A 305 -25.00 -8.41 -3.72
N VAL A 306 -24.68 -9.64 -3.31
CA VAL A 306 -24.96 -10.15 -1.97
C VAL A 306 -23.97 -9.56 -0.98
N ARG A 307 -24.50 -9.05 0.14
CA ARG A 307 -23.70 -8.60 1.28
C ARG A 307 -23.33 -9.78 2.16
N VAL A 308 -22.12 -9.81 2.70
CA VAL A 308 -21.68 -10.90 3.57
C VAL A 308 -21.24 -10.32 4.91
N VAL A 309 -21.87 -10.75 6.00
CA VAL A 309 -21.53 -10.30 7.35
C VAL A 309 -20.38 -11.13 7.90
N THR A 310 -19.40 -10.47 8.51
CA THR A 310 -18.12 -11.05 8.97
C THR A 310 -18.24 -12.04 10.13
N THR A 311 -18.79 -11.61 11.28
CA THR A 311 -19.00 -12.42 12.50
C THR A 311 -17.78 -13.21 12.96
N ALA A 312 -16.59 -12.61 12.88
CA ALA A 312 -15.33 -13.20 13.28
C ALA A 312 -15.19 -13.46 14.79
N VAL A 313 -15.98 -12.76 15.63
CA VAL A 313 -16.00 -13.00 17.09
C VAL A 313 -17.11 -13.95 17.56
N ALA A 314 -18.00 -14.39 16.69
CA ALA A 314 -19.16 -15.22 17.05
C ALA A 314 -18.76 -16.59 17.64
N GLY A 315 -17.74 -17.24 17.07
CA GLY A 315 -17.25 -18.54 17.52
C GLY A 315 -16.67 -18.57 18.95
N SER A 316 -16.32 -17.41 19.51
CA SER A 316 -15.83 -17.25 20.88
C SER A 316 -16.94 -17.03 21.94
N ALA A 317 -18.20 -16.83 21.53
CA ALA A 317 -19.32 -16.47 22.43
C ALA A 317 -20.35 -17.59 22.68
N MET A 318 -20.30 -18.69 21.92
CA MET A 318 -21.31 -19.75 22.07
C MET A 318 -21.12 -20.48 23.40
N PRO A 319 -22.15 -20.55 24.27
CA PRO A 319 -22.15 -21.51 25.36
C PRO A 319 -22.04 -22.89 24.74
N SER A 320 -21.07 -23.69 25.19
CA SER A 320 -21.04 -25.09 24.80
C SER A 320 -22.38 -25.73 25.18
N VAL A 321 -22.92 -26.59 24.31
CA VAL A 321 -24.11 -27.42 24.60
C VAL A 321 -23.82 -28.41 25.75
N THR A 322 -22.62 -28.37 26.33
CA THR A 322 -22.11 -29.22 27.40
C THR A 322 -21.40 -28.39 28.47
N GLY A 323 -22.13 -27.61 29.29
CA GLY A 323 -21.52 -26.96 30.45
C GLY A 323 -22.42 -25.97 31.18
N HIS A 324 -22.79 -26.30 32.41
CA HIS A 324 -23.49 -25.40 33.33
C HIS A 324 -22.54 -24.32 33.87
N HIS A 325 -22.85 -23.02 33.72
CA HIS A 325 -22.35 -21.98 34.61
C HIS A 325 -23.40 -20.86 34.82
N PRO A 326 -23.41 -20.20 36.00
CA PRO A 326 -24.51 -19.36 36.46
C PRO A 326 -24.36 -17.89 36.06
N HIS A 327 -25.49 -17.24 35.77
CA HIS A 327 -25.60 -15.80 35.55
C HIS A 327 -25.39 -15.00 36.85
N GLY A 328 -24.63 -13.90 36.78
CA GLY A 328 -24.59 -12.88 37.83
C GLY A 328 -23.67 -11.69 37.52
N HIS A 329 -24.27 -10.50 37.38
CA HIS A 329 -23.77 -9.13 37.58
C HIS A 329 -22.31 -8.77 37.22
N TYR A 330 -22.15 -7.85 36.25
CA TYR A 330 -20.91 -7.08 36.05
C TYR A 330 -21.03 -5.69 36.71
N GLU A 331 -20.42 -5.52 37.87
CA GLU A 331 -19.94 -4.24 38.38
C GLU A 331 -18.40 -4.28 38.49
N GLY A 332 -17.73 -3.16 38.16
CA GLY A 332 -16.50 -2.70 38.79
C GLY A 332 -15.17 -3.42 38.51
N HIS A 333 -14.17 -2.64 38.07
CA HIS A 333 -12.74 -3.01 38.08
C HIS A 333 -12.25 -3.46 39.47
N ALA A 334 -11.58 -4.63 39.57
CA ALA A 334 -10.41 -4.85 40.45
C ALA A 334 -9.74 -6.23 40.22
N THR A 335 -8.46 -6.26 40.59
CA THR A 335 -7.39 -7.27 40.50
C THR A 335 -7.59 -8.60 41.25
N GLY A 336 -7.13 -9.73 40.68
CA GLY A 336 -6.80 -10.95 41.44
C GLY A 336 -6.94 -12.27 40.65
N PRO A 337 -6.08 -13.30 40.85
CA PRO A 337 -5.95 -14.46 39.97
C PRO A 337 -6.71 -15.69 40.48
N SER A 338 -7.44 -16.40 39.61
CA SER A 338 -7.72 -17.83 39.79
C SER A 338 -8.26 -18.47 38.51
N ASP A 339 -7.69 -19.63 38.21
CA ASP A 339 -7.92 -20.51 37.08
C ASP A 339 -9.39 -20.93 36.88
N HIS A 340 -9.88 -20.81 35.64
CA HIS A 340 -10.69 -21.83 34.98
C HIS A 340 -10.51 -21.71 33.46
N HIS A 341 -9.85 -22.72 32.88
CA HIS A 341 -9.60 -22.85 31.46
C HIS A 341 -10.92 -23.04 30.68
N ALA A 342 -11.44 -21.96 30.10
CA ALA A 342 -12.16 -22.06 28.83
C ALA A 342 -11.09 -22.07 27.73
N THR A 343 -10.86 -23.23 27.12
CA THR A 343 -9.97 -23.39 25.97
C THR A 343 -10.37 -22.41 24.88
N ALA A 344 -9.46 -21.49 24.54
CA ALA A 344 -9.56 -20.71 23.32
C ALA A 344 -9.73 -21.67 22.12
N PRO A 345 -10.54 -21.32 21.09
CA PRO A 345 -10.61 -22.12 19.88
C PRO A 345 -9.19 -22.31 19.33
N ASP A 346 -8.87 -23.54 18.91
CA ASP A 346 -7.58 -23.88 18.28
C ASP A 346 -7.27 -22.88 17.15
N GLU A 347 -6.06 -22.27 17.18
CA GLU A 347 -5.64 -21.25 16.20
C GLU A 347 -5.75 -21.76 14.74
N SER A 348 -5.69 -23.09 14.55
CA SER A 348 -5.85 -23.75 13.25
C SER A 348 -7.27 -23.64 12.66
N LEU A 349 -8.31 -23.55 13.50
CA LEU A 349 -9.73 -23.57 13.09
C LEU A 349 -10.25 -22.17 12.73
N SER A 350 -9.65 -21.10 13.27
CA SER A 350 -9.95 -19.70 12.89
C SER A 350 -9.36 -19.30 11.53
N GLN A 351 -8.51 -20.15 10.94
CA GLN A 351 -7.82 -19.85 9.69
C GLN A 351 -8.79 -19.84 8.49
N VAL A 352 -9.74 -20.77 8.40
CA VAL A 352 -10.69 -20.81 7.27
C VAL A 352 -11.57 -19.56 7.20
N LEU A 353 -11.96 -19.03 8.36
CA LEU A 353 -12.73 -17.78 8.45
C LEU A 353 -11.90 -16.58 7.96
N LYS A 354 -10.65 -16.48 8.40
CA LYS A 354 -9.71 -15.46 7.94
C LYS A 354 -9.47 -15.55 6.43
N ASP A 355 -9.24 -16.76 5.91
CA ASP A 355 -9.05 -17.03 4.48
C ASP A 355 -10.28 -16.61 3.67
N ASN A 356 -11.48 -16.97 4.13
CA ASN A 356 -12.74 -16.63 3.49
C ASN A 356 -12.98 -15.12 3.48
N ILE A 357 -12.70 -14.41 4.58
CA ILE A 357 -12.79 -12.93 4.64
C ILE A 357 -11.78 -12.30 3.69
N ALA A 358 -10.54 -12.78 3.67
CA ALA A 358 -9.51 -12.30 2.76
C ALA A 358 -9.89 -12.53 1.29
N LEU A 359 -10.46 -13.69 0.97
CA LEU A 359 -10.97 -14.03 -0.36
C LEU A 359 -12.10 -13.10 -0.79
N LEU A 360 -13.13 -12.94 0.05
CA LEU A 360 -14.28 -12.07 -0.24
C LEU A 360 -13.83 -10.62 -0.44
N HIS A 361 -12.92 -10.12 0.40
CA HIS A 361 -12.35 -8.78 0.26
C HIS A 361 -11.52 -8.64 -1.03
N ARG A 362 -10.65 -9.60 -1.32
CA ARG A 362 -9.81 -9.61 -2.54
C ARG A 362 -10.65 -9.62 -3.81
N VAL A 363 -11.77 -10.34 -3.83
CA VAL A 363 -12.72 -10.39 -4.95
C VAL A 363 -13.56 -9.12 -5.07
N GLY A 364 -13.66 -8.32 -4.00
CA GLY A 364 -14.44 -7.08 -3.96
C GLY A 364 -15.89 -7.29 -3.54
N VAL A 365 -16.24 -8.42 -2.92
CA VAL A 365 -17.56 -8.64 -2.33
C VAL A 365 -17.79 -7.61 -1.22
N ARG A 366 -19.02 -7.10 -1.09
CA ARG A 366 -19.37 -6.17 -0.03
C ARG A 366 -19.45 -6.90 1.31
N VAL A 367 -18.34 -6.90 2.03
CA VAL A 367 -18.24 -7.43 3.39
C VAL A 367 -18.72 -6.36 4.38
N VAL A 368 -19.59 -6.74 5.32
CA VAL A 368 -20.14 -5.84 6.34
C VAL A 368 -19.79 -6.35 7.74
N VAL A 369 -19.59 -5.40 8.66
CA VAL A 369 -19.18 -5.72 10.03
C VAL A 369 -20.41 -6.08 10.85
N GLY A 370 -20.39 -7.28 11.45
CA GLY A 370 -21.36 -7.67 12.46
C GLY A 370 -20.75 -8.69 13.40
N SER A 371 -21.10 -8.63 14.68
CA SER A 371 -20.38 -9.36 15.73
C SER A 371 -20.94 -10.75 16.03
N ASP A 372 -22.27 -10.89 15.98
CA ASP A 372 -23.00 -12.03 16.55
C ASP A 372 -22.44 -12.48 17.91
N HIS A 373 -22.28 -11.49 18.80
CA HIS A 373 -21.62 -11.65 20.09
C HIS A 373 -22.40 -10.92 21.19
N ALA A 374 -22.11 -11.20 22.45
CA ALA A 374 -22.71 -10.44 23.56
C ALA A 374 -22.27 -8.96 23.57
N GLU A 375 -21.17 -8.62 22.89
CA GLU A 375 -20.60 -7.27 22.72
C GLU A 375 -21.14 -6.59 21.44
N THR A 376 -20.56 -5.46 21.05
CA THR A 376 -20.97 -4.67 19.86
C THR A 376 -20.02 -4.92 18.68
N SER A 377 -20.33 -4.35 17.51
CA SER A 377 -19.47 -4.43 16.32
C SER A 377 -18.07 -3.82 16.53
N LEU A 378 -17.84 -3.08 17.62
CA LEU A 378 -16.49 -2.65 18.02
C LEU A 378 -15.55 -3.86 18.24
N ALA A 379 -16.03 -4.91 18.91
CA ALA A 379 -15.25 -6.13 19.15
C ALA A 379 -14.86 -6.81 17.84
N GLU A 380 -15.80 -6.87 16.90
CA GLU A 380 -15.60 -7.41 15.55
C GLU A 380 -14.52 -6.62 14.78
N VAL A 381 -14.58 -5.28 14.79
CA VAL A 381 -13.56 -4.43 14.14
C VAL A 381 -12.18 -4.66 14.72
N MET A 382 -12.07 -4.81 16.05
CA MET A 382 -10.79 -5.08 16.71
C MET A 382 -10.24 -6.46 16.32
N GLN A 383 -11.10 -7.45 16.11
CA GLN A 383 -10.69 -8.78 15.65
C GLN A 383 -10.23 -8.76 14.18
N LEU A 384 -10.96 -8.08 13.30
CA LEU A 384 -10.57 -7.93 11.89
C LEU A 384 -9.23 -7.17 11.74
N HIS A 385 -8.97 -6.19 12.60
CA HIS A 385 -7.67 -5.50 12.65
C HIS A 385 -6.52 -6.45 13.00
N ARG A 386 -6.71 -7.37 13.96
CA ARG A 386 -5.71 -8.39 14.33
C ARG A 386 -5.40 -9.36 13.18
N PHE A 387 -6.31 -9.54 12.23
CA PHE A 387 -6.07 -10.38 11.07
C PHE A 387 -5.09 -9.76 10.05
N HIS A 388 -4.73 -8.48 10.17
CA HIS A 388 -3.81 -7.76 9.27
C HIS A 388 -4.18 -7.81 7.77
N LEU A 389 -5.47 -7.93 7.46
CA LEU A 389 -5.92 -8.07 6.07
C LEU A 389 -5.84 -6.76 5.25
N PHE A 390 -5.30 -5.66 5.80
CA PHE A 390 -5.48 -4.29 5.26
C PHE A 390 -4.26 -3.27 5.28
N ASP A 391 -2.92 -3.63 5.35
CA ASP A 391 -1.73 -2.68 5.51
C ASP A 391 -0.50 -2.79 4.49
N ASN A 392 0.39 -1.76 4.24
CA ASN A 392 1.66 -1.80 3.37
C ASN A 392 2.75 -0.60 3.37
N LEU A 393 3.99 -0.64 3.98
CA LEU A 393 5.24 0.20 3.66
C LEU A 393 6.57 -0.18 4.45
N TYR A 394 7.81 -0.09 3.85
CA TYR A 394 9.15 -0.31 4.51
C TYR A 394 10.21 0.81 4.25
N LYS A 395 11.14 1.11 5.19
CA LYS A 395 12.26 2.11 5.10
C LYS A 395 13.57 1.66 5.78
N GLY A 396 14.75 2.16 5.38
CA GLY A 396 16.03 2.00 6.12
C GLY A 396 16.65 0.59 6.09
N ALA A 397 17.38 0.21 7.15
CA ALA A 397 17.95 -1.13 7.36
C ALA A 397 16.91 -2.29 7.46
N ASN A 398 15.64 -1.96 7.28
CA ASN A 398 14.59 -2.93 6.90
C ASN A 398 14.80 -3.49 5.47
N ALA A 399 15.87 -3.07 4.79
CA ALA A 399 16.30 -3.58 3.50
C ALA A 399 17.18 -4.86 3.55
N LEU A 400 17.40 -5.48 4.73
CA LEU A 400 18.23 -6.70 4.89
C LEU A 400 17.95 -7.77 3.81
N ARG A 401 16.66 -7.96 3.47
CA ARG A 401 16.21 -8.87 2.41
C ARG A 401 16.78 -8.54 1.02
N TYR A 402 16.95 -7.27 0.68
CA TYR A 402 17.34 -6.81 -0.65
C TYR A 402 18.86 -6.88 -0.91
N GLY A 403 19.67 -7.07 0.13
CA GLY A 403 21.06 -7.50 0.06
C GLY A 403 22.12 -6.39 -0.03
N ALA A 404 23.34 -6.81 -0.37
CA ALA A 404 24.61 -6.08 -0.27
C ALA A 404 24.75 -4.75 -1.04
N ASN A 405 23.69 -4.18 -1.60
CA ASN A 405 23.76 -2.87 -2.27
C ASN A 405 22.77 -1.87 -1.64
N SER A 406 22.46 -2.04 -0.34
CA SER A 406 21.43 -1.29 0.37
C SER A 406 21.95 -0.53 1.59
N ILE A 407 23.23 -0.08 1.58
CA ILE A 407 23.82 0.71 2.68
C ILE A 407 22.98 1.98 2.99
N GLY A 408 22.33 2.55 1.98
CA GLY A 408 21.38 3.68 2.14
C GLY A 408 19.89 3.29 2.20
N GLY A 409 19.57 2.01 2.29
CA GLY A 409 18.20 1.47 2.20
C GLY A 409 17.84 0.89 0.82
N ALA A 410 16.57 0.54 0.63
CA ALA A 410 16.05 -0.02 -0.63
C ALA A 410 14.74 0.64 -1.06
N ILE A 411 14.57 0.79 -2.37
CA ILE A 411 13.32 1.25 -2.99
C ILE A 411 12.72 0.06 -3.73
N ASN A 412 11.51 -0.34 -3.35
CA ASN A 412 10.78 -1.44 -3.98
C ASN A 412 9.60 -0.92 -4.80
N PHE A 413 9.61 -1.18 -6.11
CA PHE A 413 8.50 -0.87 -7.00
C PHE A 413 7.59 -2.08 -7.13
N VAL A 414 6.38 -1.99 -6.57
CA VAL A 414 5.37 -3.05 -6.67
C VAL A 414 4.49 -2.80 -7.90
N PRO A 415 4.47 -3.70 -8.90
CA PRO A 415 3.63 -3.56 -10.06
C PRO A 415 2.15 -3.73 -9.70
N ARG A 416 1.25 -3.03 -10.40
CA ARG A 416 -0.19 -3.25 -10.28
C ARG A 416 -0.56 -4.66 -10.77
N THR A 417 -1.66 -5.19 -10.25
CA THR A 417 -2.35 -6.42 -10.68
C THR A 417 -3.73 -6.09 -11.26
N GLY A 418 -4.42 -7.08 -11.83
CA GLY A 418 -5.80 -6.93 -12.30
C GLY A 418 -6.79 -6.56 -11.19
N TYR A 419 -6.45 -6.78 -9.91
CA TYR A 419 -7.24 -6.40 -8.74
C TYR A 419 -7.10 -4.91 -8.35
N SER A 420 -5.98 -4.29 -8.72
CA SER A 420 -5.61 -2.93 -8.28
C SER A 420 -5.70 -1.87 -9.37
N ALA A 421 -6.01 -2.27 -10.61
CA ALA A 421 -6.01 -1.42 -11.79
C ALA A 421 -7.41 -1.27 -12.38
N SER A 422 -7.68 -0.12 -12.98
CA SER A 422 -8.89 0.11 -13.80
C SER A 422 -8.88 -0.78 -15.04
N THR A 423 -10.07 -1.13 -15.54
CA THR A 423 -10.20 -1.92 -16.78
C THR A 423 -9.59 -1.15 -17.95
N LEU A 424 -9.74 0.17 -17.95
CA LEU A 424 -9.03 1.05 -18.86
C LEU A 424 -8.58 2.31 -18.12
N GLN A 425 -7.31 2.66 -18.26
CA GLN A 425 -6.78 3.93 -17.82
C GLN A 425 -5.95 4.54 -18.95
N MET A 426 -6.23 5.80 -19.28
CA MET A 426 -5.49 6.58 -20.25
C MET A 426 -4.98 7.85 -19.58
N ARG A 427 -3.72 8.21 -19.83
CA ARG A 427 -3.12 9.44 -19.32
C ARG A 427 -2.32 10.11 -20.42
N MET A 428 -2.49 11.42 -20.56
CA MET A 428 -1.69 12.25 -21.47
C MET A 428 -1.18 13.48 -20.72
N LEU A 429 0.03 13.90 -21.04
CA LEU A 429 0.71 15.05 -20.47
C LEU A 429 1.48 15.78 -21.57
N GLY A 430 1.38 17.11 -21.61
CA GLY A 430 2.19 17.96 -22.47
C GLY A 430 2.71 19.17 -21.72
N GLY A 431 3.78 19.81 -22.21
CA GLY A 431 4.27 21.05 -21.61
C GLY A 431 5.59 21.57 -22.15
N SER A 432 6.25 22.39 -21.33
CA SER A 432 7.52 23.04 -21.64
C SER A 432 8.59 22.07 -22.18
N PHE A 433 9.49 22.61 -22.99
CA PHE A 433 10.64 21.88 -23.55
C PHE A 433 10.25 20.69 -24.43
N GLY A 434 9.12 20.83 -25.14
CA GLY A 434 8.63 19.84 -26.09
C GLY A 434 8.16 18.54 -25.44
N LEU A 435 7.87 18.53 -24.14
CA LEU A 435 7.42 17.32 -23.45
C LEU A 435 6.04 16.90 -23.97
N VAL A 436 5.95 15.65 -24.43
CA VAL A 436 4.71 14.92 -24.67
C VAL A 436 4.88 13.53 -24.06
N SER A 437 3.91 13.11 -23.24
CA SER A 437 3.89 11.79 -22.63
C SER A 437 2.50 11.20 -22.65
N GLY A 438 2.41 9.90 -22.90
CA GLY A 438 1.16 9.14 -22.93
C GLY A 438 1.31 7.79 -22.23
N GLN A 439 0.22 7.31 -21.66
CA GLN A 439 0.08 5.97 -21.11
C GLN A 439 -1.30 5.43 -21.41
N VAL A 440 -1.38 4.16 -21.80
CA VAL A 440 -2.60 3.36 -21.81
C VAL A 440 -2.34 2.12 -20.98
N SER A 441 -3.25 1.78 -20.08
CA SER A 441 -3.17 0.54 -19.32
C SER A 441 -4.53 -0.09 -19.13
N SER A 442 -4.53 -1.40 -18.94
CA SER A 442 -5.70 -2.20 -18.63
C SER A 442 -5.33 -3.22 -17.57
N GLY A 443 -6.18 -3.37 -16.56
CA GLY A 443 -6.11 -4.50 -15.65
C GLY A 443 -7.49 -5.09 -15.40
N LYS A 444 -7.55 -6.41 -15.32
CA LYS A 444 -8.81 -7.12 -15.10
C LYS A 444 -8.57 -8.48 -14.47
N VAL A 445 -9.52 -8.87 -13.63
CA VAL A 445 -9.66 -10.23 -13.13
C VAL A 445 -10.62 -11.00 -14.05
N LEU A 446 -10.16 -12.07 -14.70
CA LEU A 446 -10.95 -12.89 -15.63
C LEU A 446 -11.86 -13.86 -14.88
N LYS A 447 -12.90 -14.37 -15.52
CA LYS A 447 -13.79 -15.38 -14.91
C LYS A 447 -13.02 -16.66 -14.55
N PRO A 448 -13.36 -17.35 -13.45
CA PRO A 448 -12.70 -18.60 -13.09
C PRO A 448 -12.91 -19.68 -14.15
N PHE A 449 -11.94 -20.57 -14.29
CA PHE A 449 -11.97 -21.75 -15.16
C PHE A 449 -11.39 -22.95 -14.40
N GLN A 450 -11.45 -24.16 -14.98
CA GLN A 450 -10.92 -25.37 -14.35
C GLN A 450 -9.58 -25.77 -14.97
N VAL A 451 -8.62 -26.16 -14.13
CA VAL A 451 -7.36 -26.78 -14.52
C VAL A 451 -7.27 -28.13 -13.80
N GLY A 452 -7.58 -29.22 -14.51
CA GLY A 452 -7.80 -30.52 -13.87
C GLY A 452 -8.97 -30.44 -12.87
N ASN A 453 -8.70 -30.77 -11.61
CA ASN A 453 -9.68 -30.69 -10.52
C ASN A 453 -9.61 -29.37 -9.73
N MET A 454 -8.75 -28.42 -10.13
CA MET A 454 -8.52 -27.17 -9.41
C MET A 454 -9.27 -26.02 -10.10
N SER A 455 -9.98 -25.21 -9.31
CA SER A 455 -10.49 -23.91 -9.79
C SER A 455 -9.31 -22.96 -9.99
N ALA A 456 -9.25 -22.32 -11.15
CA ALA A 456 -8.21 -21.38 -11.51
C ALA A 456 -8.80 -20.01 -11.85
N THR A 457 -8.18 -18.95 -11.35
CA THR A 457 -8.50 -17.57 -11.74
C THR A 457 -7.28 -16.93 -12.35
N MET A 458 -7.46 -16.29 -13.50
CA MET A 458 -6.42 -15.47 -14.11
C MET A 458 -6.72 -13.97 -13.90
N ASP A 459 -5.70 -13.18 -13.56
CA ASP A 459 -5.73 -11.72 -13.62
C ASP A 459 -4.61 -11.19 -14.51
N TYR A 460 -4.80 -9.99 -15.06
CA TYR A 460 -3.73 -9.30 -15.76
C TYR A 460 -3.71 -7.80 -15.45
N TYR A 461 -2.53 -7.22 -15.60
CA TYR A 461 -2.29 -5.80 -15.77
C TYR A 461 -1.29 -5.60 -16.90
N ILE A 462 -1.62 -4.77 -17.88
CA ILE A 462 -0.76 -4.41 -19.00
C ILE A 462 -0.73 -2.89 -19.12
N SER A 463 0.45 -2.30 -19.31
CA SER A 463 0.62 -0.87 -19.56
C SER A 463 1.62 -0.63 -20.68
N VAL A 464 1.23 0.21 -21.62
CA VAL A 464 2.10 0.78 -22.64
C VAL A 464 2.23 2.28 -22.36
N SER A 465 3.45 2.79 -22.34
CA SER A 465 3.71 4.20 -22.09
C SER A 465 4.86 4.72 -22.93
N GLY A 466 4.81 6.01 -23.25
CA GLY A 466 5.85 6.68 -24.01
C GLY A 466 6.01 8.13 -23.59
N ASN A 467 7.21 8.67 -23.78
CA ASN A 467 7.44 10.11 -23.73
C ASN A 467 8.50 10.56 -24.74
N ARG A 468 8.42 11.83 -25.10
CA ARG A 468 9.44 12.57 -25.84
C ARG A 468 9.57 13.96 -25.23
N GLN A 469 10.79 14.49 -25.18
CA GLN A 469 11.07 15.88 -24.83
C GLN A 469 12.26 16.41 -25.63
N ASP A 470 12.25 17.69 -25.96
CA ASP A 470 13.36 18.37 -26.62
C ASP A 470 14.43 18.82 -25.60
N GLY A 471 14.03 19.07 -24.34
CA GLY A 471 14.93 19.37 -23.23
C GLY A 471 15.18 20.87 -23.02
N PHE A 472 15.64 21.24 -21.81
CA PHE A 472 15.90 22.64 -21.43
C PHE A 472 17.31 23.10 -21.77
N GLN A 473 18.29 22.21 -21.56
CA GLN A 473 19.69 22.44 -21.89
C GLN A 473 19.97 21.90 -23.30
N ASP A 474 20.87 22.52 -24.04
CA ASP A 474 21.29 22.03 -25.35
C ASP A 474 21.87 20.60 -25.23
N ASN A 475 21.52 19.72 -26.18
CA ASN A 475 21.84 18.29 -26.12
C ASN A 475 21.21 17.54 -24.92
N SER A 476 19.93 17.81 -24.58
CA SER A 476 19.19 17.11 -23.52
C SER A 476 17.86 16.46 -23.97
N GLN A 477 17.71 16.23 -25.28
CA GLN A 477 16.55 15.53 -25.85
C GLN A 477 16.40 14.13 -25.24
N GLN A 478 15.17 13.69 -24.96
CA GLN A 478 14.90 12.32 -24.52
C GLN A 478 13.68 11.73 -25.23
N ALA A 479 13.71 10.42 -25.43
CA ALA A 479 12.57 9.61 -25.84
C ALA A 479 12.61 8.28 -25.09
N ARG A 480 11.47 7.84 -24.56
CA ARG A 480 11.36 6.58 -23.81
C ARG A 480 10.06 5.88 -24.17
N GLU A 481 10.12 4.58 -24.36
CA GLU A 481 8.97 3.71 -24.61
C GLU A 481 9.05 2.51 -23.67
N ARG A 482 7.93 2.14 -23.06
CA ARG A 482 7.87 1.05 -22.08
C ARG A 482 6.60 0.24 -22.23
N VAL A 483 6.76 -1.07 -22.17
CA VAL A 483 5.68 -2.05 -21.99
C VAL A 483 5.91 -2.77 -20.68
N ASN A 484 4.91 -2.77 -19.81
CA ASN A 484 4.89 -3.53 -18.56
C ASN A 484 3.70 -4.49 -18.59
N ALA A 485 3.92 -5.74 -18.22
CA ALA A 485 2.84 -6.70 -18.00
C ALA A 485 3.06 -7.48 -16.71
N ASN A 486 1.96 -7.76 -16.02
CA ASN A 486 1.88 -8.57 -14.83
C ASN A 486 0.66 -9.47 -14.97
N ILE A 487 0.85 -10.78 -15.04
CA ILE A 487 -0.19 -11.76 -15.31
C ILE A 487 -0.14 -12.82 -14.23
N GLY A 488 -1.22 -12.99 -13.48
CA GLY A 488 -1.33 -13.96 -12.40
C GLY A 488 -2.32 -15.07 -12.73
N ILE A 489 -2.05 -16.28 -12.27
CA ILE A 489 -2.98 -17.41 -12.22
C ILE A 489 -2.98 -17.94 -10.79
N GLN A 490 -4.10 -17.75 -10.11
CA GLN A 490 -4.40 -18.37 -8.83
C GLN A 490 -4.94 -19.78 -9.10
N LEU A 491 -4.33 -20.82 -8.51
CA LEU A 491 -4.73 -22.22 -8.60
C LEU A 491 -5.24 -22.68 -7.23
N GLY A 492 -6.56 -22.88 -7.12
CA GLY A 492 -7.22 -23.10 -5.84
C GLY A 492 -7.00 -21.93 -4.88
N ASN A 493 -6.90 -22.22 -3.58
CA ASN A 493 -6.79 -21.18 -2.55
C ASN A 493 -5.35 -20.95 -2.05
N HIS A 494 -4.40 -21.78 -2.47
CA HIS A 494 -3.07 -21.87 -1.84
C HIS A 494 -1.91 -21.66 -2.81
N GLN A 495 -2.14 -21.66 -4.12
CA GLN A 495 -1.08 -21.56 -5.12
C GLN A 495 -1.31 -20.39 -6.06
N GLU A 496 -0.27 -19.62 -6.33
CA GLU A 496 -0.27 -18.55 -7.32
C GLU A 496 0.96 -18.66 -8.22
N ILE A 497 0.76 -18.58 -9.53
CA ILE A 497 1.83 -18.41 -10.51
C ILE A 497 1.67 -17.04 -11.16
N ARG A 498 2.71 -16.22 -11.13
CA ARG A 498 2.68 -14.86 -11.69
C ARG A 498 3.86 -14.61 -12.62
N ALA A 499 3.58 -14.15 -13.82
CA ALA A 499 4.57 -13.75 -14.81
C ALA A 499 4.68 -12.23 -14.91
N TYR A 500 5.92 -11.74 -14.99
CA TYR A 500 6.26 -10.34 -15.13
C TYR A 500 7.03 -10.12 -16.42
N PHE A 501 6.69 -9.06 -17.15
CA PHE A 501 7.38 -8.64 -18.35
C PHE A 501 7.60 -7.13 -18.34
N LEU A 502 8.82 -6.71 -18.65
CA LEU A 502 9.19 -5.32 -18.91
C LEU A 502 10.03 -5.26 -20.17
N GLN A 503 9.60 -4.44 -21.13
CA GLN A 503 10.40 -3.97 -22.26
C GLN A 503 10.55 -2.47 -22.13
N SER A 504 11.77 -1.96 -22.29
CA SER A 504 12.03 -0.51 -22.36
C SER A 504 12.97 -0.22 -23.54
N SER A 505 12.65 0.80 -24.31
CA SER A 505 13.55 1.46 -25.26
C SER A 505 13.76 2.89 -24.79
N VAL A 506 15.02 3.32 -24.72
CA VAL A 506 15.40 4.63 -24.20
C VAL A 506 16.45 5.25 -25.09
N ALA A 507 16.25 6.52 -25.44
CA ALA A 507 17.18 7.34 -26.18
C ALA A 507 17.31 8.70 -25.48
N GLU A 508 18.50 9.03 -24.99
CA GLU A 508 18.75 10.25 -24.23
C GLU A 508 20.01 10.94 -24.73
N ARG A 509 19.94 12.26 -24.91
CA ARG A 509 21.12 13.11 -25.07
C ARG A 509 21.60 13.56 -23.71
N LEU A 510 22.92 13.63 -23.55
CA LEU A 510 23.56 13.99 -22.30
C LEU A 510 24.23 15.37 -22.45
N PRO A 511 23.66 16.43 -21.87
CA PRO A 511 24.21 17.77 -22.02
C PRO A 511 25.52 17.93 -21.24
N GLY A 512 25.67 17.16 -20.15
CA GLY A 512 26.78 17.20 -19.20
C GLY A 512 26.82 18.47 -18.34
N SER A 513 27.80 18.49 -17.44
CA SER A 513 27.91 19.51 -16.40
C SER A 513 28.61 20.78 -16.87
N LEU A 514 28.32 21.86 -16.16
CA LEU A 514 28.83 23.22 -16.33
C LEU A 514 29.70 23.61 -15.13
N THR A 515 30.61 24.56 -15.33
CA THR A 515 31.17 25.32 -14.19
C THR A 515 30.10 26.21 -13.57
N ASN A 516 30.29 26.67 -12.33
CA ASN A 516 29.36 27.63 -11.71
C ASN A 516 29.24 28.91 -12.54
N GLU A 517 30.34 29.43 -13.07
CA GLU A 517 30.34 30.61 -13.95
C GLU A 517 29.51 30.36 -15.22
N GLN A 518 29.71 29.21 -15.88
CA GLN A 518 28.93 28.81 -17.05
C GLN A 518 27.43 28.67 -16.74
N LEU A 519 27.07 28.10 -15.58
CA LEU A 519 25.68 27.97 -15.13
C LEU A 519 25.01 29.34 -14.99
N PHE A 520 25.66 30.30 -14.32
CA PHE A 520 25.08 31.63 -14.10
C PHE A 520 25.13 32.53 -15.35
N PHE A 521 26.09 32.32 -16.24
CA PHE A 521 26.18 33.03 -17.51
C PHE A 521 25.14 32.52 -18.53
N ASN A 522 25.08 31.21 -18.75
CA ASN A 522 24.11 30.57 -19.64
C ASN A 522 23.84 29.12 -19.22
N ARG A 523 22.83 28.92 -18.36
CA ARG A 523 22.39 27.58 -17.91
C ARG A 523 21.81 26.66 -19.00
N ARG A 524 21.57 27.16 -20.22
CA ARG A 524 21.07 26.34 -21.33
C ARG A 524 22.18 25.75 -22.20
N GLN A 525 23.41 26.26 -22.11
CA GLN A 525 24.49 25.74 -22.96
C GLN A 525 24.82 24.28 -22.65
N ALA A 526 25.25 23.52 -23.66
CA ALA A 526 25.82 22.20 -23.47
C ALA A 526 27.15 22.28 -22.72
N GLY A 527 27.40 21.33 -21.81
CA GLY A 527 28.66 21.22 -21.09
C GLY A 527 29.78 20.57 -21.91
N GLY A 528 30.87 20.24 -21.23
CA GLY A 528 31.94 19.41 -21.79
C GLY A 528 33.03 20.16 -22.58
N GLN A 529 33.01 21.50 -22.62
CA GLN A 529 34.14 22.26 -23.17
C GLN A 529 35.40 21.99 -22.35
N SER A 530 36.49 21.63 -23.01
CA SER A 530 37.83 21.63 -22.38
C SER A 530 38.33 23.08 -22.31
N PRO A 531 38.96 23.53 -21.21
CA PRO A 531 39.53 24.88 -21.14
C PRO A 531 40.48 25.14 -22.32
N PRO A 532 40.47 26.35 -22.91
CA PRO A 532 41.41 26.72 -23.97
C PRO A 532 42.86 26.45 -23.55
N GLY A 533 43.63 25.77 -24.39
CA GLY A 533 45.04 25.44 -24.12
C GLY A 533 45.28 24.14 -23.35
N ALA A 534 44.24 23.42 -22.92
CA ALA A 534 44.39 22.05 -22.41
C ALA A 534 44.81 21.10 -23.55
N PRO A 535 45.88 20.29 -23.41
CA PRO A 535 46.24 19.29 -24.41
C PRO A 535 45.08 18.32 -24.64
N PRO A 536 44.75 17.93 -25.89
CA PRO A 536 43.68 16.99 -26.16
C PRO A 536 44.09 15.60 -25.64
N PHE A 537 43.69 15.28 -24.41
CA PHE A 537 43.79 13.90 -23.91
C PHE A 537 42.72 13.01 -24.57
N PHE A 538 41.64 13.60 -25.06
CA PHE A 538 40.57 12.92 -25.82
C PHE A 538 40.42 13.52 -27.22
N ALA A 539 39.96 12.74 -28.19
CA ALA A 539 39.64 13.22 -29.53
C ALA A 539 38.38 14.09 -29.60
N CYS A 540 37.51 14.01 -28.59
CA CYS A 540 36.37 14.88 -28.37
C CYS A 540 36.78 16.05 -27.47
N VAL A 541 36.87 17.27 -28.00
CA VAL A 541 37.35 18.46 -27.25
C VAL A 541 36.45 19.68 -27.32
N THR A 542 35.47 19.70 -28.22
CA THR A 542 34.65 20.90 -28.47
C THR A 542 33.60 21.11 -27.39
N ASN A 543 32.55 20.28 -27.36
CA ASN A 543 31.51 20.24 -26.33
C ASN A 543 30.71 18.93 -26.48
N ASN A 544 29.86 18.61 -25.51
CA ASN A 544 29.09 17.36 -25.49
C ASN A 544 28.10 17.22 -26.66
N GLN A 545 27.58 18.33 -27.18
CA GLN A 545 26.68 18.33 -28.33
C GLN A 545 27.41 17.92 -29.61
N THR A 546 28.55 18.57 -29.91
CA THR A 546 29.42 18.22 -31.04
C THR A 546 29.93 16.79 -30.92
N CYS A 547 30.23 16.34 -29.71
CA CYS A 547 30.65 14.97 -29.46
C CYS A 547 29.51 13.95 -29.41
N ASN A 548 28.27 14.35 -29.70
CA ASN A 548 27.11 13.46 -29.76
C ASN A 548 26.91 12.66 -28.45
N TRP A 549 27.14 13.27 -27.28
CA TRP A 549 27.00 12.58 -26.01
C TRP A 549 25.54 12.14 -25.78
N GLY A 550 25.36 10.89 -25.40
CA GLY A 550 24.07 10.26 -25.26
C GLY A 550 24.10 8.89 -24.60
N ARG A 551 22.93 8.35 -24.32
CA ARG A 551 22.71 6.99 -23.82
C ARG A 551 21.48 6.41 -24.52
N TYR A 552 21.68 5.28 -25.19
CA TYR A 552 20.65 4.58 -25.94
C TYR A 552 20.62 3.14 -25.47
N TYR A 553 19.51 2.65 -24.95
CA TYR A 553 19.44 1.26 -24.50
C TYR A 553 18.09 0.61 -24.73
N ASN A 554 18.15 -0.70 -24.93
CA ASN A 554 17.00 -1.58 -24.90
C ASN A 554 17.14 -2.54 -23.74
N LEU A 555 16.10 -2.66 -22.92
CA LEU A 555 16.05 -3.52 -21.75
C LEU A 555 14.85 -4.45 -21.84
N GLN A 556 15.11 -5.74 -21.64
CA GLN A 556 14.13 -6.79 -21.45
C GLN A 556 14.28 -7.37 -20.05
N ARG A 557 13.18 -7.56 -19.35
CA ARG A 557 13.14 -8.30 -18.10
C ARG A 557 11.91 -9.20 -18.08
N ILE A 558 12.16 -10.47 -17.76
CA ILE A 558 11.14 -11.50 -17.61
C ILE A 558 11.31 -12.08 -16.22
N GLY A 559 10.21 -12.28 -15.49
CA GLY A 559 10.21 -12.93 -14.20
C GLY A 559 9.02 -13.87 -14.07
N ILE A 560 9.17 -14.92 -13.28
CA ILE A 560 8.09 -15.80 -12.86
C ILE A 560 8.17 -15.87 -11.33
N ALA A 561 7.04 -15.74 -10.66
CA ALA A 561 6.91 -16.00 -9.24
C ALA A 561 5.94 -17.17 -9.05
N TYR A 562 6.33 -18.16 -8.27
CA TYR A 562 5.45 -19.19 -7.75
C TYR A 562 5.32 -18.98 -6.25
N HIS A 563 4.09 -18.89 -5.76
CA HIS A 563 3.75 -18.79 -4.34
C HIS A 563 2.92 -20.01 -3.96
N ASN A 564 3.24 -20.64 -2.83
CA ASN A 564 2.52 -21.81 -2.34
C ASN A 564 2.41 -21.82 -0.81
N GLU A 565 1.18 -21.70 -0.32
CA GLU A 565 0.80 -21.94 1.08
C GLU A 565 0.68 -23.45 1.30
N PHE A 566 1.75 -24.07 1.79
CA PHE A 566 1.77 -25.53 1.96
C PHE A 566 1.30 -25.98 3.35
N ALA A 567 1.15 -25.04 4.29
CA ALA A 567 0.59 -25.25 5.62
C ALA A 567 0.03 -23.93 6.17
N PRO A 568 -0.88 -23.97 7.18
CA PRO A 568 -1.37 -22.75 7.81
C PRO A 568 -0.24 -21.83 8.28
N ASN A 569 -0.35 -20.54 7.97
CA ASN A 569 0.64 -19.51 8.31
C ASN A 569 2.05 -19.77 7.76
N GLN A 570 2.18 -20.63 6.76
CA GLN A 570 3.45 -21.00 6.15
C GLN A 570 3.35 -21.04 4.63
N TYR A 571 4.27 -20.35 3.99
CA TYR A 571 4.36 -20.38 2.54
C TYR A 571 5.80 -20.29 2.07
N PHE A 572 6.03 -20.78 0.86
CA PHE A 572 7.26 -20.49 0.15
C PHE A 572 6.99 -19.79 -1.17
N GLU A 573 8.02 -19.10 -1.66
CA GLU A 573 8.02 -18.49 -2.97
C GLU A 573 9.30 -18.78 -3.72
N ILE A 574 9.17 -18.89 -5.05
CA ILE A 574 10.27 -19.07 -5.99
C ILE A 574 10.14 -18.00 -7.07
N ILE A 575 11.10 -17.08 -7.16
CA ILE A 575 11.01 -15.87 -7.98
C ILE A 575 12.21 -15.74 -8.93
N PRO A 576 12.38 -16.62 -9.94
CA PRO A 576 13.41 -16.47 -10.95
C PRO A 576 13.13 -15.27 -11.88
N TYR A 577 14.21 -14.65 -12.34
CA TYR A 577 14.17 -13.62 -13.36
C TYR A 577 15.35 -13.72 -14.34
N PHE A 578 15.12 -13.19 -15.53
CA PHE A 578 16.10 -12.97 -16.57
C PHE A 578 16.03 -11.51 -17.01
N SER A 579 17.19 -10.92 -17.31
CA SER A 579 17.28 -9.59 -17.89
C SER A 579 18.35 -9.54 -18.97
N ASN A 580 18.01 -8.91 -20.10
CA ASN A 580 18.87 -8.66 -21.22
C ASN A 580 18.89 -7.16 -21.52
N GLN A 581 20.07 -6.56 -21.60
CA GLN A 581 20.23 -5.15 -21.92
C GLN A 581 21.32 -4.96 -22.97
N TYR A 582 21.01 -4.16 -23.99
CA TYR A 582 22.01 -3.56 -24.88
C TYR A 582 22.03 -2.06 -24.66
N GLU A 583 23.22 -1.48 -24.52
CA GLU A 583 23.43 -0.05 -24.34
C GLU A 583 24.52 0.45 -25.31
N ASP A 584 24.21 1.51 -26.05
CA ASP A 584 25.14 2.34 -26.81
C ASP A 584 25.24 3.71 -26.12
N HIS A 585 26.42 4.05 -25.64
CA HIS A 585 26.65 5.18 -24.73
C HIS A 585 27.85 6.00 -25.22
N PRO A 586 27.66 6.88 -26.24
CA PRO A 586 28.66 7.86 -26.63
C PRO A 586 28.83 8.93 -25.54
N ILE A 587 30.06 9.08 -25.05
CA ILE A 587 30.56 10.12 -24.14
C ILE A 587 31.96 10.51 -24.64
N TYR A 588 32.92 10.85 -23.77
CA TYR A 588 34.32 11.08 -24.19
C TYR A 588 34.94 9.86 -24.92
N GLN A 589 34.34 8.68 -24.74
CA GLN A 589 34.47 7.47 -25.55
C GLN A 589 33.09 6.97 -25.98
N THR A 590 33.01 6.10 -26.99
CA THR A 590 31.76 5.37 -27.26
C THR A 590 31.81 3.99 -26.62
N LEU A 591 30.88 3.71 -25.71
CA LEU A 591 30.76 2.42 -25.03
C LEU A 591 29.59 1.65 -25.63
N ARG A 592 29.82 0.41 -26.04
CA ARG A 592 28.76 -0.52 -26.45
C ARG A 592 28.77 -1.72 -25.52
N MET A 593 27.65 -1.97 -24.85
CA MET A 593 27.56 -2.93 -23.77
C MET A 593 26.38 -3.88 -23.98
N HIS A 594 26.64 -5.17 -23.84
CA HIS A 594 25.63 -6.22 -23.75
C HIS A 594 25.71 -6.86 -22.37
N SER A 595 24.60 -6.89 -21.65
CA SER A 595 24.51 -7.48 -20.31
C SER A 595 23.39 -8.51 -20.24
N TYR A 596 23.74 -9.70 -19.76
CA TYR A 596 22.81 -10.79 -19.46
C TYR A 596 22.86 -11.08 -17.97
N ASN A 597 21.71 -10.98 -17.30
CA ASN A 597 21.59 -11.25 -15.88
C ASN A 597 20.50 -12.29 -15.65
N VAL A 598 20.82 -13.33 -14.89
CA VAL A 598 19.87 -14.31 -14.36
C VAL A 598 19.96 -14.30 -12.84
N GLY A 599 18.85 -14.52 -12.18
CA GLY A 599 18.85 -14.69 -10.74
C GLY A 599 17.48 -15.02 -10.23
N GLY A 600 17.33 -15.06 -8.92
CA GLY A 600 16.03 -15.21 -8.31
C GLY A 600 16.07 -15.19 -6.80
N GLU A 601 14.94 -15.51 -6.20
CA GLU A 601 14.78 -15.67 -4.76
C GLU A 601 13.99 -16.93 -4.47
N PHE A 602 14.50 -17.74 -3.54
CA PHE A 602 13.71 -18.72 -2.80
C PHE A 602 13.41 -18.09 -1.44
N ARG A 603 12.15 -18.06 -1.04
CA ARG A 603 11.72 -17.44 0.21
C ARG A 603 10.80 -18.38 0.97
N TYR A 604 10.99 -18.47 2.27
CA TYR A 604 10.09 -19.16 3.19
C TYR A 604 9.65 -18.18 4.27
N VAL A 605 8.36 -18.21 4.60
CA VAL A 605 7.75 -17.38 5.65
C VAL A 605 6.95 -18.28 6.58
N ASN A 606 7.06 -18.02 7.88
CA ASN A 606 6.32 -18.69 8.93
C ASN A 606 5.84 -17.68 9.97
N SER A 607 4.53 -17.54 10.12
CA SER A 607 3.92 -16.68 11.14
C SER A 607 3.17 -17.44 12.22
N ASN A 608 3.50 -18.72 12.44
CA ASN A 608 2.97 -19.48 13.57
C ASN A 608 3.52 -18.93 14.90
N SER A 609 2.78 -19.18 15.98
CA SER A 609 3.19 -18.77 17.32
C SER A 609 4.45 -19.53 17.77
N LEU A 610 5.36 -18.80 18.41
CA LEU A 610 6.58 -19.34 19.01
C LEU A 610 6.50 -19.09 20.51
N PHE A 611 6.63 -20.13 21.34
CA PHE A 611 6.44 -20.04 22.80
C PHE A 611 5.10 -19.40 23.25
N GLY A 612 4.02 -19.59 22.47
CA GLY A 612 2.70 -18.99 22.72
C GLY A 612 2.65 -17.47 22.48
N LYS A 613 3.61 -16.92 21.72
CA LYS A 613 3.67 -15.51 21.32
C LYS A 613 3.65 -15.39 19.80
N ASN A 614 3.18 -14.25 19.30
CA ASN A 614 3.22 -13.96 17.88
C ASN A 614 4.68 -13.89 17.40
N ASN A 615 4.90 -14.41 16.20
CA ASN A 615 6.20 -14.52 15.57
C ASN A 615 6.02 -14.31 14.06
N SER A 616 7.01 -13.70 13.41
CA SER A 616 7.06 -13.56 11.96
C SER A 616 8.48 -13.85 11.49
N PHE A 617 8.69 -15.11 11.13
CA PHE A 617 9.97 -15.61 10.64
C PHE A 617 10.00 -15.59 9.12
N VAL A 618 11.09 -15.10 8.55
CA VAL A 618 11.39 -15.15 7.12
C VAL A 618 12.83 -15.61 6.90
N MET A 619 13.02 -16.48 5.92
CA MET A 619 14.35 -16.80 5.39
C MET A 619 14.33 -16.84 3.87
N GLY A 620 15.48 -16.59 3.25
CA GLY A 620 15.59 -16.68 1.81
C GLY A 620 17.01 -16.88 1.29
N PHE A 621 17.06 -17.36 0.05
CA PHE A 621 18.29 -17.60 -0.71
C PHE A 621 18.18 -16.94 -2.09
N GLN A 622 19.21 -16.21 -2.48
CA GLN A 622 19.22 -15.33 -3.66
C GLN A 622 20.47 -15.57 -4.52
N PRO A 623 20.44 -16.54 -5.44
CA PRO A 623 21.50 -16.74 -6.42
C PRO A 623 21.36 -15.73 -7.58
N ARG A 624 22.48 -15.18 -8.06
CA ARG A 624 22.53 -14.33 -9.25
C ARG A 624 23.79 -14.59 -10.05
N TYR A 625 23.67 -14.51 -11.37
CA TYR A 625 24.78 -14.57 -12.31
C TYR A 625 24.63 -13.48 -13.38
N GLY A 626 25.73 -12.79 -13.67
CA GLY A 626 25.80 -11.75 -14.68
C GLY A 626 26.96 -12.00 -15.65
N ASP A 627 26.73 -11.73 -16.93
CA ASP A 627 27.73 -11.74 -18.00
C ASP A 627 27.60 -10.44 -18.80
N GLN A 628 28.66 -9.65 -18.80
CA GLN A 628 28.72 -8.35 -19.43
C GLN A 628 29.84 -8.36 -20.45
N ARG A 629 29.53 -8.04 -21.71
CA ARG A 629 30.53 -7.68 -22.71
C ARG A 629 30.45 -6.18 -22.98
N GLN A 630 31.60 -5.51 -23.02
CA GLN A 630 31.65 -4.09 -23.34
C GLN A 630 32.83 -3.80 -24.26
N ASP A 631 32.53 -3.13 -25.37
CA ASP A 631 33.50 -2.62 -26.33
C ASP A 631 33.57 -1.08 -26.17
N ARG A 632 34.78 -0.50 -26.17
CA ARG A 632 35.02 0.94 -26.04
C ARG A 632 35.79 1.46 -27.25
N TYR A 633 35.34 2.59 -27.78
CA TYR A 633 35.91 3.23 -28.96
C TYR A 633 36.29 4.69 -28.66
N VAL A 634 37.26 5.22 -29.40
CA VAL A 634 37.51 6.66 -29.44
C VAL A 634 36.26 7.35 -29.98
N ASN A 635 35.83 8.45 -29.33
CA ASN A 635 34.80 9.33 -29.89
C ASN A 635 35.46 10.53 -30.57
N ILE A 636 35.39 10.57 -31.91
CA ILE A 636 35.94 11.63 -32.75
C ILE A 636 34.79 12.59 -33.10
N ASN A 637 34.54 13.56 -32.22
CA ASN A 637 33.49 14.58 -32.41
C ASN A 637 32.15 13.99 -32.87
N GLY A 638 31.69 12.93 -32.19
CA GLY A 638 30.44 12.24 -32.45
C GLY A 638 30.55 11.02 -33.37
N SER A 639 31.68 10.85 -34.04
CA SER A 639 31.96 9.69 -34.89
C SER A 639 32.75 8.62 -34.14
N ILE A 640 32.38 7.35 -34.33
CA ILE A 640 33.09 6.22 -33.72
C ILE A 640 34.43 6.05 -34.44
N GLY A 641 35.52 6.11 -33.66
CA GLY A 641 36.88 5.88 -34.12
C GLY A 641 37.40 4.48 -33.80
N ALA A 642 38.71 4.36 -33.62
CA ALA A 642 39.37 3.09 -33.30
C ALA A 642 38.86 2.49 -31.97
N MET A 643 38.83 1.17 -31.89
CA MET A 643 38.60 0.46 -30.63
C MET A 643 39.79 0.71 -29.68
N THR A 644 39.48 0.87 -28.40
CA THR A 644 40.45 1.19 -27.33
C THR A 644 40.50 0.09 -26.26
N ASN A 645 39.39 -0.60 -26.05
CA ASN A 645 39.27 -1.64 -25.04
C ASN A 645 38.06 -2.53 -25.36
N SER A 646 38.18 -3.83 -25.10
CA SER A 646 37.09 -4.79 -25.11
C SER A 646 37.21 -5.63 -23.84
N PHE A 647 36.12 -5.85 -23.12
CA PHE A 647 36.14 -6.79 -22.01
C PHE A 647 34.89 -7.62 -21.91
N ARG A 648 35.06 -8.81 -21.34
CA ARG A 648 33.97 -9.66 -20.86
C ARG A 648 34.14 -9.90 -19.37
N ALA A 649 33.19 -9.42 -18.57
CA ALA A 649 33.17 -9.56 -17.13
C ALA A 649 32.02 -10.49 -16.70
N LYS A 650 32.32 -11.46 -15.83
CA LYS A 650 31.34 -12.34 -15.23
C LYS A 650 31.25 -12.08 -13.73
N SER A 651 30.06 -12.21 -13.19
CA SER A 651 29.79 -12.00 -11.78
C SER A 651 28.88 -13.10 -11.25
N THR A 652 29.30 -13.75 -10.18
CA THR A 652 28.50 -14.75 -9.46
C THR A 652 28.19 -14.21 -8.08
N TYR A 653 26.95 -14.35 -7.63
CA TYR A 653 26.52 -13.87 -6.32
C TYR A 653 25.60 -14.87 -5.64
N PHE A 654 25.81 -15.05 -4.34
CA PHE A 654 24.91 -15.79 -3.45
C PHE A 654 24.62 -14.93 -2.23
N GLY A 655 23.34 -14.77 -1.91
CA GLY A 655 22.89 -14.17 -0.67
C GLY A 655 21.97 -15.13 0.09
N ALA A 656 22.20 -15.31 1.38
CA ALA A 656 21.29 -16.06 2.26
C ALA A 656 20.94 -15.19 3.46
N TYR A 657 19.67 -15.13 3.84
CA TYR A 657 19.23 -14.34 4.98
C TYR A 657 18.17 -15.06 5.79
N ALA A 658 18.10 -14.71 7.08
CA ALA A 658 17.01 -15.07 7.97
C ALA A 658 16.73 -13.90 8.93
N GLU A 659 15.47 -13.66 9.23
CA GLU A 659 15.02 -12.64 10.16
C GLU A 659 13.77 -13.13 10.88
N ASP A 660 13.68 -12.86 12.17
CA ASP A 660 12.50 -13.09 12.99
C ASP A 660 12.08 -11.78 13.68
N ALA A 661 10.78 -11.52 13.66
CA ALA A 661 10.13 -10.50 14.47
C ALA A 661 9.23 -11.18 15.51
N PHE A 662 9.67 -11.17 16.76
CA PHE A 662 9.07 -11.89 17.88
C PHE A 662 8.41 -10.92 18.87
N ASP A 663 7.12 -11.08 19.12
CA ASP A 663 6.37 -10.28 20.10
C ASP A 663 6.65 -10.76 21.52
N ALA A 664 7.75 -10.30 22.11
CA ALA A 664 8.10 -10.60 23.49
C ALA A 664 6.99 -10.16 24.48
N THR A 665 6.30 -9.05 24.18
CA THR A 665 5.07 -8.62 24.87
C THR A 665 4.05 -8.04 23.86
N LYS A 666 2.84 -7.73 24.32
CA LYS A 666 1.80 -7.07 23.49
C LYS A 666 2.19 -5.69 22.94
N ASP A 667 3.25 -5.08 23.49
CA ASP A 667 3.72 -3.74 23.13
C ASP A 667 5.18 -3.73 22.68
N PHE A 668 5.88 -4.87 22.71
CA PHE A 668 7.32 -4.94 22.47
C PHE A 668 7.68 -6.12 21.59
N THR A 669 8.14 -5.80 20.38
CA THR A 669 8.61 -6.76 19.38
C THR A 669 10.14 -6.67 19.30
N ILE A 670 10.80 -7.81 19.36
CA ILE A 670 12.25 -7.93 19.14
C ILE A 670 12.46 -8.41 17.70
N VAL A 671 13.40 -7.80 16.99
CA VAL A 671 13.76 -8.20 15.63
C VAL A 671 15.21 -8.68 15.62
N VAL A 672 15.44 -9.93 15.24
CA VAL A 672 16.78 -10.51 15.12
C VAL A 672 16.93 -11.09 13.73
N GLY A 673 18.03 -10.78 13.07
CA GLY A 673 18.30 -11.33 11.75
C GLY A 673 19.75 -11.28 11.35
N GLY A 674 20.04 -11.86 10.21
CA GLY A 674 21.36 -11.84 9.63
C GLY A 674 21.35 -12.22 8.17
N ARG A 675 22.39 -11.79 7.46
CA ARG A 675 22.61 -12.12 6.06
C ARG A 675 24.05 -12.52 5.81
N TRP A 676 24.26 -13.54 4.99
CA TRP A 676 25.54 -13.85 4.37
C TRP A 676 25.50 -13.47 2.90
N ASP A 677 26.54 -12.77 2.44
CA ASP A 677 26.72 -12.35 1.06
C ASP A 677 28.06 -12.87 0.55
N TYR A 678 28.06 -13.47 -0.64
CA TYR A 678 29.26 -13.88 -1.37
C TYR A 678 29.19 -13.40 -2.81
N THR A 679 30.29 -12.83 -3.30
CA THR A 679 30.44 -12.35 -4.68
C THR A 679 31.76 -12.83 -5.27
N GLY A 680 31.71 -13.36 -6.49
CA GLY A 680 32.87 -13.64 -7.33
C GLY A 680 32.90 -12.73 -8.56
N ARG A 681 34.05 -12.14 -8.86
CA ARG A 681 34.29 -11.26 -10.03
C ARG A 681 35.43 -11.81 -10.88
N GLN A 682 35.22 -11.96 -12.18
CA GLN A 682 36.27 -12.37 -13.11
C GLN A 682 36.10 -11.65 -14.45
N ALA A 683 37.20 -11.36 -15.15
CA ALA A 683 37.12 -10.67 -16.43
C ALA A 683 38.26 -11.04 -17.39
N THR A 684 37.98 -10.97 -18.68
CA THR A 684 38.99 -10.94 -19.74
C THR A 684 38.97 -9.54 -20.34
N VAL A 685 40.14 -8.91 -20.47
CA VAL A 685 40.28 -7.55 -20.99
C VAL A 685 41.31 -7.52 -22.11
N ASP A 686 40.90 -7.03 -23.27
CA ASP A 686 41.75 -6.75 -24.41
C ASP A 686 41.90 -5.24 -24.55
N ASN A 687 43.13 -4.73 -24.42
CA ASN A 687 43.42 -3.31 -24.61
C ASN A 687 43.98 -3.06 -26.01
N TYR A 688 43.56 -1.94 -26.59
CA TYR A 688 43.96 -1.47 -27.91
C TYR A 688 44.44 -0.02 -27.80
N GLY A 689 45.69 0.25 -28.20
CA GLY A 689 46.32 1.57 -28.13
C GLY A 689 47.67 1.55 -27.40
N PRO A 690 48.46 2.64 -27.44
CA PRO A 690 49.74 2.69 -26.72
C PRO A 690 49.52 2.67 -25.20
N ALA A 691 50.41 1.99 -24.48
CA ALA A 691 50.41 1.98 -23.02
C ALA A 691 50.46 3.42 -22.48
N GLY A 692 49.41 3.84 -21.77
CA GLY A 692 49.32 5.16 -21.12
C GLY A 692 48.54 6.25 -21.87
N ASN A 693 48.19 6.09 -23.15
CA ASN A 693 47.26 7.01 -23.84
C ASN A 693 46.38 6.28 -24.89
N PRO A 694 45.32 5.57 -24.45
CA PRO A 694 44.45 4.81 -25.34
C PRO A 694 43.54 5.69 -26.23
N PHE A 695 43.71 7.01 -26.21
CA PHE A 695 42.82 7.97 -26.87
C PHE A 695 43.49 8.69 -28.05
N ASN A 696 44.77 8.42 -28.34
CA ASN A 696 45.46 8.98 -29.49
C ASN A 696 45.18 8.15 -30.76
N PRO A 697 44.39 8.66 -31.73
CA PRO A 697 44.02 7.90 -32.94
C PRO A 697 45.18 7.74 -33.94
N ALA A 698 46.32 8.41 -33.73
CA ALA A 698 47.44 8.44 -34.67
C ALA A 698 48.58 7.45 -34.36
N THR A 699 48.43 6.58 -33.34
CA THR A 699 49.51 5.68 -32.90
C THR A 699 49.10 4.20 -33.08
N PRO A 700 49.82 3.38 -33.88
CA PRO A 700 49.52 1.95 -34.07
C PRO A 700 49.62 1.15 -32.76
N SER A 701 48.71 0.18 -32.56
CA SER A 701 48.54 -0.55 -31.29
C SER A 701 49.19 -1.93 -31.25
N THR A 702 49.67 -2.36 -30.07
CA THR A 702 49.89 -3.77 -29.72
C THR A 702 48.70 -4.29 -28.90
N LEU A 703 48.11 -5.42 -29.31
CA LEU A 703 47.09 -6.11 -28.52
C LEU A 703 47.73 -6.63 -27.22
N THR A 704 47.21 -6.21 -26.08
CA THR A 704 47.56 -6.79 -24.77
C THR A 704 46.32 -7.43 -24.16
N GLY A 705 46.16 -8.73 -24.39
CA GLY A 705 45.14 -9.53 -23.74
C GLY A 705 45.55 -9.80 -22.30
N THR A 706 44.69 -9.48 -21.33
CA THR A 706 44.94 -9.75 -19.92
C THR A 706 43.75 -10.44 -19.27
N GLN A 707 44.01 -11.61 -18.67
CA GLN A 707 43.05 -12.29 -17.81
C GLN A 707 43.10 -11.67 -16.41
N ARG A 708 41.93 -11.45 -15.82
CA ARG A 708 41.75 -10.96 -14.46
C ARG A 708 41.21 -12.16 -13.66
N PRO A 709 42.07 -12.83 -12.86
CA PRO A 709 41.66 -14.02 -12.13
C PRO A 709 40.52 -13.69 -11.15
N LEU A 710 39.81 -14.73 -10.72
CA LEU A 710 38.65 -14.60 -9.85
C LEU A 710 38.99 -13.87 -8.54
N GLN A 711 38.30 -12.78 -8.26
CA GLN A 711 38.33 -12.07 -6.99
C GLN A 711 37.06 -12.38 -6.21
N HIS A 712 37.22 -12.72 -4.94
CA HIS A 712 36.12 -13.10 -4.05
C HIS A 712 35.91 -12.05 -2.98
N PHE A 713 34.65 -11.81 -2.65
CA PHE A 713 34.26 -10.92 -1.56
C PHE A 713 33.12 -11.56 -0.78
N ASP A 714 33.22 -11.57 0.55
CA ASP A 714 32.17 -12.08 1.42
C ASP A 714 32.00 -11.27 2.71
N ALA A 715 30.80 -11.37 3.29
CA ALA A 715 30.48 -10.81 4.59
C ALA A 715 29.31 -11.52 5.27
N ILE A 716 29.34 -11.49 6.60
CA ILE A 716 28.18 -11.77 7.46
C ILE A 716 27.70 -10.45 8.06
N ASN A 717 26.42 -10.18 7.88
CA ASN A 717 25.75 -8.93 8.15
C ASN A 717 24.62 -9.15 9.18
N PRO A 718 24.92 -9.09 10.49
CA PRO A 718 23.91 -9.24 11.54
C PRO A 718 23.00 -8.01 11.65
N LYS A 719 21.80 -8.23 12.21
CA LYS A 719 20.81 -7.21 12.53
C LYS A 719 20.15 -7.52 13.89
N LEU A 720 20.02 -6.48 14.70
CA LEU A 720 19.24 -6.48 15.93
C LEU A 720 18.39 -5.21 15.97
N GLY A 721 17.12 -5.34 16.28
CA GLY A 721 16.21 -4.20 16.42
C GLY A 721 15.09 -4.48 17.41
N PHE A 722 14.33 -3.44 17.70
CA PHE A 722 13.08 -3.58 18.42
C PHE A 722 12.05 -2.56 17.96
N VAL A 723 10.78 -2.88 18.20
CA VAL A 723 9.65 -1.97 18.08
C VAL A 723 8.92 -1.95 19.41
N TYR A 724 8.74 -0.75 19.96
CA TYR A 724 7.98 -0.52 21.18
C TYR A 724 6.77 0.35 20.88
N ARG A 725 5.57 -0.17 21.13
CA ARG A 725 4.32 0.56 20.98
C ARG A 725 4.18 1.56 22.14
N THR A 726 4.46 2.83 21.86
CA THR A 726 4.38 3.93 22.85
C THR A 726 2.93 4.35 23.10
N THR A 727 2.07 4.29 22.08
CA THR A 727 0.60 4.47 22.18
C THR A 727 -0.10 3.54 21.17
N PRO A 728 -1.44 3.42 21.16
CA PRO A 728 -2.15 2.67 20.12
C PRO A 728 -1.89 3.18 18.68
N THR A 729 -1.38 4.41 18.51
CA THR A 729 -1.16 5.06 17.21
C THR A 729 0.28 5.50 16.98
N SER A 730 1.22 5.13 17.85
CA SER A 730 2.63 5.50 17.71
C SER A 730 3.58 4.44 18.26
N GLN A 731 4.80 4.44 17.74
CA GLN A 731 5.84 3.48 18.09
C GLN A 731 7.22 4.14 18.09
N LEU A 732 8.04 3.70 19.04
CA LEU A 732 9.48 3.86 19.05
C LEU A 732 10.10 2.64 18.37
N TYR A 733 11.13 2.82 17.57
CA TYR A 733 11.87 1.73 16.96
C TYR A 733 13.37 1.99 17.00
N PHE A 734 14.12 0.91 17.08
CA PHE A 734 15.58 0.91 17.03
C PHE A 734 16.08 -0.18 16.10
N ASN A 735 17.16 0.10 15.41
CA ASN A 735 17.86 -0.87 14.57
C ASN A 735 19.37 -0.67 14.66
N ALA A 736 20.10 -1.77 14.90
CA ALA A 736 21.54 -1.89 14.74
C ALA A 736 21.83 -2.99 13.71
N SER A 737 22.45 -2.62 12.60
CA SER A 737 22.73 -3.56 11.51
C SER A 737 24.06 -3.30 10.85
N ARG A 738 24.66 -4.37 10.33
CA ARG A 738 25.84 -4.27 9.47
C ARG A 738 25.41 -4.25 8.00
N ALA A 739 25.98 -3.34 7.24
CA ALA A 739 25.83 -3.25 5.79
C ALA A 739 27.18 -3.54 5.11
N TYR A 740 27.12 -3.97 3.85
CA TYR A 740 28.26 -4.46 3.08
C TYR A 740 27.96 -4.28 1.61
N GLU A 741 28.94 -3.86 0.81
CA GLU A 741 28.87 -3.77 -0.65
C GLU A 741 30.22 -4.12 -1.29
N ALA A 742 30.20 -5.12 -2.19
CA ALA A 742 31.38 -5.54 -2.94
C ALA A 742 31.56 -4.65 -4.18
N PRO A 743 32.80 -4.34 -4.59
CA PRO A 743 33.04 -3.50 -5.76
C PRO A 743 32.38 -4.06 -7.03
N ILE A 744 31.86 -3.17 -7.87
CA ILE A 744 31.24 -3.52 -9.15
C ILE A 744 32.27 -3.55 -10.29
N ASN A 745 31.90 -4.14 -11.43
CA ASN A 745 32.83 -4.37 -12.56
C ASN A 745 33.50 -3.07 -13.03
N ILE A 746 32.76 -1.96 -13.11
CA ILE A 746 33.32 -0.67 -13.55
C ILE A 746 34.34 -0.09 -12.55
N GLU A 747 34.20 -0.41 -11.27
CA GLU A 747 35.14 0.02 -10.23
C GLU A 747 36.43 -0.79 -10.30
N LEU A 748 36.32 -2.12 -10.46
CA LEU A 748 37.47 -3.02 -10.52
C LEU A 748 38.26 -2.92 -11.83
N LEU A 749 37.61 -2.55 -12.94
CA LEU A 749 38.18 -2.54 -14.29
C LEU A 749 38.63 -1.15 -14.77
N SER A 750 39.03 -0.25 -13.86
CA SER A 750 39.69 1.00 -14.27
C SER A 750 41.07 0.74 -14.89
N SER A 751 41.47 1.56 -15.85
CA SER A 751 42.75 1.47 -16.55
C SER A 751 43.94 2.01 -15.75
N PHE A 752 43.70 2.67 -14.62
CA PHE A 752 44.75 3.25 -13.77
C PHE A 752 44.51 2.93 -12.29
N ASN A 753 45.58 2.66 -11.57
CA ASN A 753 45.55 2.53 -10.13
C ASN A 753 45.32 3.90 -9.46
N ALA A 754 44.86 3.85 -8.22
CA ALA A 754 44.65 5.05 -7.40
C ALA A 754 45.91 5.89 -7.18
N ASN A 755 47.12 5.37 -7.43
CA ASN A 755 48.39 6.11 -7.37
C ASN A 755 48.83 6.69 -8.73
N GLY A 756 48.02 6.54 -9.77
CA GLY A 756 48.29 7.02 -11.13
C GLY A 756 49.09 6.08 -12.04
N SER A 757 49.54 4.91 -11.56
CA SER A 757 50.20 3.93 -12.43
C SER A 757 49.20 3.19 -13.32
N PRO A 758 49.60 2.70 -14.52
CA PRO A 758 48.75 1.86 -15.35
C PRO A 758 48.29 0.61 -14.60
N ASN A 759 47.00 0.25 -14.73
CA ASN A 759 46.44 -0.95 -14.13
C ASN A 759 46.32 -2.07 -15.17
N THR A 760 47.06 -3.15 -14.95
CA THR A 760 47.02 -4.38 -15.75
C THR A 760 46.36 -5.52 -14.98
N GLY A 761 45.53 -5.22 -13.97
CA GLY A 761 44.82 -6.17 -13.10
C GLY A 761 43.41 -5.69 -12.74
N PHE A 762 42.80 -6.30 -11.72
CA PHE A 762 41.71 -5.65 -11.01
C PHE A 762 42.33 -4.59 -10.10
N LEU A 763 41.64 -3.46 -9.89
CA LEU A 763 42.02 -2.57 -8.80
C LEU A 763 42.00 -3.34 -7.48
N ASN A 764 43.01 -3.10 -6.64
CA ASN A 764 43.06 -3.65 -5.29
C ASN A 764 42.09 -2.87 -4.39
N LEU A 765 40.80 -3.17 -4.55
CA LEU A 765 39.71 -2.61 -3.77
C LEU A 765 39.19 -3.63 -2.76
N ASP A 766 38.96 -3.16 -1.54
CA ASP A 766 38.19 -3.86 -0.53
C ASP A 766 36.69 -3.62 -0.74
N ALA A 767 35.87 -4.55 -0.26
CA ALA A 767 34.43 -4.30 -0.11
C ALA A 767 34.18 -3.26 0.98
N GLN A 768 33.27 -2.33 0.70
CA GLN A 768 32.86 -1.33 1.68
C GLN A 768 31.88 -1.92 2.69
N ARG A 769 31.99 -1.50 3.95
CA ARG A 769 31.23 -2.03 5.08
C ARG A 769 30.76 -0.89 5.95
N ALA A 770 29.61 -1.05 6.60
CA ALA A 770 29.14 -0.05 7.56
C ALA A 770 28.45 -0.69 8.77
N TRP A 771 28.61 -0.08 9.93
CA TRP A 771 27.69 -0.27 11.06
C TRP A 771 26.70 0.88 11.07
N GLN A 772 25.40 0.55 11.03
CA GLN A 772 24.30 1.49 11.03
C GLN A 772 23.50 1.35 12.30
N LEU A 773 23.35 2.47 13.01
CA LEU A 773 22.48 2.61 14.17
C LEU A 773 21.38 3.60 13.84
N GLU A 774 20.12 3.21 14.04
CA GLU A 774 18.94 4.03 13.83
C GLU A 774 18.04 3.97 15.06
N LEU A 775 17.57 5.14 15.50
CA LEU A 775 16.53 5.28 16.50
C LEU A 775 15.48 6.23 15.94
N GLY A 776 14.23 5.81 15.93
CA GLY A 776 13.16 6.64 15.41
C GLY A 776 11.85 6.49 16.14
N HIS A 777 11.02 7.52 16.03
CA HIS A 777 9.67 7.56 16.55
C HIS A 777 8.74 7.95 15.42
N ARG A 778 7.72 7.13 15.19
CA ARG A 778 6.72 7.37 14.15
C ARG A 778 5.33 7.12 14.69
N GLY A 779 4.37 7.86 14.16
CA GLY A 779 3.00 7.71 14.60
C GLY A 779 2.07 8.71 13.97
N THR A 780 0.85 8.65 14.46
CA THR A 780 -0.23 9.56 14.11
C THR A 780 -0.89 10.01 15.41
N SER A 781 -1.31 11.27 15.48
CA SER A 781 -2.08 11.78 16.62
C SER A 781 -3.34 10.95 16.80
N ALA A 782 -3.88 10.86 18.02
CA ALA A 782 -5.09 10.08 18.29
C ALA A 782 -6.24 10.46 17.35
N ASP A 783 -6.29 11.74 16.97
CA ASP A 783 -7.26 12.27 16.04
C ASP A 783 -6.89 12.02 14.57
N LYS A 784 -5.63 11.83 14.20
CA LYS A 784 -5.15 11.72 12.80
C LYS A 784 -5.06 13.06 12.05
N ARG A 785 -5.03 14.20 12.76
CA ARG A 785 -4.65 15.49 12.14
C ARG A 785 -3.17 15.56 11.82
N TYR A 786 -2.32 14.89 12.61
CA TYR A 786 -0.87 14.98 12.52
C TYR A 786 -0.29 13.58 12.37
N SER A 787 0.55 13.36 11.38
CA SER A 787 1.44 12.21 11.29
C SER A 787 2.89 12.68 11.33
N TRP A 788 3.75 11.88 11.95
CA TRP A 788 5.18 12.16 12.03
C TRP A 788 5.98 10.88 11.88
N ASP A 789 7.20 11.05 11.39
CA ASP A 789 8.27 10.06 11.37
C ASP A 789 9.57 10.83 11.57
N VAL A 790 10.24 10.56 12.69
CA VAL A 790 11.50 11.21 13.05
C VAL A 790 12.52 10.12 13.34
N THR A 791 13.66 10.18 12.66
CA THR A 791 14.74 9.20 12.74
C THR A 791 16.05 9.91 12.94
N VAL A 792 16.84 9.43 13.89
CA VAL A 792 18.25 9.79 14.04
C VAL A 792 19.07 8.59 13.64
N TYR A 793 20.07 8.79 12.80
CA TYR A 793 20.92 7.72 12.30
C TYR A 793 22.40 8.04 12.43
N ASN A 794 23.21 7.00 12.58
CA ASN A 794 24.65 7.06 12.51
C ASN A 794 25.18 5.83 11.78
N LEU A 795 25.85 6.06 10.66
CA LEU A 795 26.56 5.06 9.88
C LEU A 795 28.06 5.31 10.02
N GLU A 796 28.77 4.32 10.54
CA GLU A 796 30.23 4.28 10.53
C GLU A 796 30.67 3.41 9.36
N MET A 797 31.22 4.03 8.31
CA MET A 797 31.65 3.35 7.11
C MET A 797 33.14 3.06 7.15
N GLN A 798 33.49 1.88 6.67
CA GLN A 798 34.86 1.40 6.51
C GLN A 798 35.08 1.02 5.05
N LYS A 799 36.24 1.38 4.52
CA LYS A 799 36.61 1.09 3.13
C LYS A 799 35.60 1.66 2.12
N GLU A 800 35.01 2.83 2.38
CA GLU A 800 34.06 3.46 1.46
C GLU A 800 34.70 3.67 0.08
N LEU A 801 34.03 3.22 -0.98
CA LEU A 801 34.51 3.30 -2.35
C LEU A 801 34.34 4.72 -2.87
N LEU A 802 35.46 5.37 -3.18
CA LEU A 802 35.49 6.73 -3.71
C LEU A 802 35.82 6.72 -5.19
N THR A 803 35.18 7.61 -5.94
CA THR A 803 35.62 7.99 -7.29
C THR A 803 36.69 9.07 -7.20
N THR A 804 37.78 8.92 -7.96
CA THR A 804 38.89 9.88 -8.03
C THR A 804 39.28 10.09 -9.49
N ILE A 805 39.64 11.32 -9.86
CA ILE A 805 40.14 11.61 -11.22
C ILE A 805 41.65 11.81 -11.15
N ILE A 806 42.38 11.01 -11.93
CA ILE A 806 43.85 11.07 -12.04
C ILE A 806 44.20 11.20 -13.51
N ASN A 807 45.00 12.21 -13.87
CA ASN A 807 45.42 12.48 -15.24
C ASN A 807 44.24 12.46 -16.24
N ASN A 808 43.15 13.18 -15.94
CA ASN A 808 41.96 13.24 -16.79
C ASN A 808 41.21 11.91 -16.98
N THR A 809 41.48 10.90 -16.15
CA THR A 809 40.81 9.61 -16.17
C THR A 809 40.23 9.25 -14.81
N GLY A 810 38.99 8.75 -14.78
CA GLY A 810 38.37 8.25 -13.55
C GLY A 810 38.94 6.92 -13.08
N THR A 811 39.20 6.81 -11.78
CA THR A 811 39.57 5.59 -11.07
C THR A 811 38.85 5.53 -9.71
N PHE A 812 39.07 4.44 -8.97
CA PHE A 812 38.42 4.19 -7.69
C PHE A 812 39.46 3.82 -6.63
N GLN A 813 39.15 4.15 -5.38
CA GLN A 813 39.95 3.79 -4.21
C GLN A 813 39.09 3.71 -2.96
N ASN A 814 39.49 2.89 -1.98
CA ASN A 814 38.82 2.89 -0.69
C ASN A 814 39.31 4.05 0.19
N ALA A 815 38.39 4.80 0.79
CA ALA A 815 38.66 5.59 1.99
C ALA A 815 38.68 4.69 3.22
N ASN A 816 39.67 4.82 4.11
CA ASN A 816 39.75 3.95 5.29
C ASN A 816 38.50 4.07 6.18
N GLY A 817 38.03 5.28 6.45
CA GLY A 817 36.80 5.50 7.19
C GLY A 817 36.09 6.81 6.85
N THR A 818 34.77 6.76 6.94
CA THR A 818 33.91 7.94 6.95
C THR A 818 32.78 7.73 7.95
N ARG A 819 32.15 8.83 8.37
CA ARG A 819 31.03 8.81 9.30
C ARG A 819 29.88 9.63 8.74
N HIS A 820 28.73 8.98 8.62
CA HIS A 820 27.51 9.58 8.08
C HIS A 820 26.46 9.62 9.18
N THR A 821 26.23 10.81 9.74
CA THR A 821 25.25 11.02 10.82
C THR A 821 24.16 11.96 10.32
N GLY A 822 22.92 11.76 10.74
CA GLY A 822 21.86 12.67 10.36
C GLY A 822 20.56 12.50 11.11
N VAL A 823 19.63 13.41 10.79
CA VAL A 823 18.25 13.38 11.23
C VAL A 823 17.36 13.44 9.99
N GLU A 824 16.38 12.56 9.91
CA GLU A 824 15.27 12.64 8.98
C GLU A 824 14.00 12.90 9.77
N ALA A 825 13.25 13.93 9.38
CA ALA A 825 11.98 14.26 10.01
C ALA A 825 10.96 14.57 8.93
N GLY A 826 9.82 13.90 8.97
CA GLY A 826 8.74 14.13 8.03
C GLY A 826 7.38 14.00 8.70
N GLY A 827 6.38 14.64 8.10
CA GLY A 827 5.03 14.57 8.63
C GLY A 827 3.98 15.20 7.73
N GLY A 828 2.74 14.78 7.93
CA GLY A 828 1.56 15.37 7.32
C GLY A 828 0.71 16.03 8.38
N MET A 829 0.19 17.22 8.11
CA MET A 829 -0.72 17.91 9.01
C MET A 829 -1.93 18.42 8.25
N VAL A 830 -3.13 18.18 8.74
CA VAL A 830 -4.30 18.91 8.24
C VAL A 830 -4.52 20.15 9.08
N LEU A 831 -4.04 21.28 8.57
CA LEU A 831 -4.02 22.57 9.26
C LEU A 831 -5.43 23.05 9.59
N LYS A 832 -6.32 23.03 8.60
CA LYS A 832 -7.70 23.50 8.75
C LYS A 832 -8.59 22.94 7.65
N LYS A 833 -9.89 23.00 7.88
CA LYS A 833 -10.95 22.70 6.92
C LYS A 833 -12.10 23.68 7.15
N GLY A 834 -12.91 23.91 6.14
CA GLY A 834 -13.92 24.98 6.16
C GLY A 834 -13.30 26.37 6.24
N LEU A 835 -12.19 26.59 5.52
CA LEU A 835 -11.41 27.84 5.50
C LEU A 835 -12.11 28.96 4.73
N PHE A 836 -12.59 28.65 3.53
CA PHE A 836 -13.12 29.60 2.56
C PHE A 836 -14.40 29.10 1.86
N ALA A 837 -14.60 27.78 1.75
CA ALA A 837 -15.70 27.20 0.99
C ALA A 837 -16.35 25.99 1.68
N GLN A 838 -17.69 25.98 1.64
CA GLN A 838 -18.53 24.84 1.96
C GLN A 838 -19.31 24.45 0.69
N GLY A 839 -19.21 23.18 0.29
CA GLY A 839 -19.97 22.60 -0.82
C GLY A 839 -21.23 21.89 -0.35
N GLY A 840 -22.08 21.54 -1.32
CA GLY A 840 -23.27 20.74 -1.06
C GLY A 840 -22.96 19.38 -0.42
N ALA A 841 -23.96 18.82 0.27
CA ALA A 841 -24.01 17.46 0.82
C ALA A 841 -22.99 17.06 1.90
N GLY A 842 -22.01 17.88 2.27
CA GLY A 842 -20.87 17.21 2.90
C GLY A 842 -19.61 18.01 3.04
N LYS A 843 -19.25 18.57 1.90
CA LYS A 843 -17.85 18.71 1.54
C LYS A 843 -17.39 20.09 1.96
N GLU A 844 -16.44 20.13 2.88
CA GLU A 844 -15.69 21.34 3.17
C GLU A 844 -14.39 21.33 2.41
N ASP A 845 -13.83 22.52 2.20
CA ASP A 845 -12.46 22.60 1.76
C ASP A 845 -11.49 22.02 2.80
N SER A 846 -10.26 21.74 2.37
CA SER A 846 -9.21 21.31 3.29
C SER A 846 -7.88 21.94 2.95
N LEU A 847 -7.18 22.44 3.96
CA LEU A 847 -5.79 22.85 3.87
C LEU A 847 -4.92 21.84 4.61
N GLN A 848 -4.09 21.15 3.86
CA GLN A 848 -3.16 20.13 4.33
C GLN A 848 -1.73 20.57 4.05
N THR A 849 -0.79 20.19 4.89
CA THR A 849 0.64 20.39 4.62
C THR A 849 1.41 19.10 4.80
N ARG A 850 2.46 18.94 4.00
CA ARG A 850 3.46 17.89 4.15
C ARG A 850 4.82 18.54 4.23
N VAL A 851 5.61 18.07 5.19
CA VAL A 851 6.98 18.54 5.40
C VAL A 851 7.90 17.33 5.41
N ALA A 852 9.04 17.44 4.73
CA ALA A 852 10.14 16.50 4.80
C ALA A 852 11.44 17.29 4.97
N TYR A 853 12.17 17.01 6.04
CA TYR A 853 13.41 17.66 6.42
C TYR A 853 14.49 16.61 6.64
N THR A 854 15.68 16.91 6.13
CA THR A 854 16.87 16.09 6.34
C THR A 854 18.02 16.98 6.77
N TRP A 855 18.67 16.60 7.87
CA TRP A 855 20.00 17.07 8.23
C TRP A 855 21.01 15.95 8.04
N SER A 856 22.08 16.20 7.29
CA SER A 856 23.09 15.20 6.91
C SER A 856 24.49 15.72 7.15
N ARG A 857 25.26 15.04 8.01
CA ARG A 857 26.66 15.36 8.31
C ARG A 857 27.54 14.16 7.95
N PHE A 858 28.10 14.19 6.75
CA PHE A 858 28.95 13.11 6.22
C PHE A 858 30.40 13.56 6.21
N LYS A 859 31.29 12.87 6.91
CA LYS A 859 32.65 13.33 7.20
C LYS A 859 33.69 12.23 6.99
N PHE A 860 34.83 12.57 6.40
CA PHE A 860 36.01 11.71 6.39
C PHE A 860 36.58 11.61 7.81
N THR A 861 36.92 10.39 8.26
CA THR A 861 37.59 10.18 9.56
C THR A 861 39.11 10.18 9.44
N ASP A 862 39.61 9.90 8.24
CA ASP A 862 41.04 9.75 7.95
C ASP A 862 41.43 10.57 6.71
N ASP A 863 42.72 10.89 6.60
CA ASP A 863 43.28 11.44 5.37
C ASP A 863 43.26 10.38 4.26
N VAL A 864 42.75 10.76 3.10
CA VAL A 864 42.76 9.92 1.89
C VAL A 864 43.80 10.49 0.93
N ARG A 865 44.71 9.64 0.47
CA ARG A 865 45.78 10.01 -0.46
C ARG A 865 45.80 9.09 -1.67
N GLY A 866 46.12 9.65 -2.82
CA GLY A 866 46.22 8.94 -4.10
C GLY A 866 47.11 9.69 -5.08
N GLY A 867 47.06 9.32 -6.35
CA GLY A 867 47.80 9.94 -7.43
C GLY A 867 47.13 11.23 -7.89
N GLY A 868 47.95 12.14 -8.40
CA GLY A 868 47.48 13.38 -9.03
C GLY A 868 48.62 14.09 -9.74
N ILE A 869 48.38 15.34 -10.17
CA ILE A 869 49.35 16.17 -10.91
C ILE A 869 50.69 16.34 -10.14
N GLY A 870 50.66 16.24 -8.80
CA GLY A 870 51.83 16.34 -7.92
C GLY A 870 52.55 15.02 -7.60
N GLY A 871 52.18 13.89 -8.23
CA GLY A 871 52.77 12.57 -7.98
C GLY A 871 51.81 11.55 -7.36
N PRO A 872 52.31 10.38 -6.90
CA PRO A 872 51.46 9.25 -6.49
C PRO A 872 50.82 9.38 -5.09
N ASN A 873 51.08 10.47 -4.35
CA ASN A 873 50.70 10.63 -2.94
C ASN A 873 50.12 12.03 -2.61
N VAL A 874 49.24 12.52 -3.48
CA VAL A 874 48.46 13.75 -3.34
C VAL A 874 47.31 13.54 -2.35
N LEU A 875 47.07 14.54 -1.51
CA LEU A 875 45.91 14.56 -0.60
C LEU A 875 44.62 14.72 -1.42
N ILE A 876 43.72 13.74 -1.30
CA ILE A 876 42.41 13.71 -1.98
C ILE A 876 41.31 14.19 -1.04
N ALA A 877 41.37 13.78 0.22
CA ALA A 877 40.48 14.24 1.28
C ALA A 877 41.27 14.35 2.58
N LYS A 878 40.95 15.35 3.40
CA LYS A 878 41.50 15.48 4.75
C LYS A 878 40.52 14.95 5.78
N ALA A 879 41.02 14.37 6.87
CA ALA A 879 40.19 14.06 8.02
C ALA A 879 39.37 15.30 8.47
N GLY A 880 38.08 15.11 8.69
CA GLY A 880 37.12 16.18 9.03
C GLY A 880 36.49 16.92 7.83
N ASN A 881 36.97 16.70 6.60
CA ASN A 881 36.28 17.20 5.41
C ASN A 881 34.91 16.51 5.26
N THR A 882 33.96 17.25 4.70
CA THR A 882 32.65 16.75 4.29
C THR A 882 32.78 15.86 3.06
N VAL A 883 32.10 14.70 3.05
CA VAL A 883 31.92 13.90 1.85
C VAL A 883 31.03 14.67 0.87
N ALA A 884 31.54 14.95 -0.33
CA ALA A 884 30.89 15.84 -1.28
C ALA A 884 29.65 15.21 -1.94
N GLY A 885 28.70 16.05 -2.38
CA GLY A 885 27.57 15.65 -3.22
C GLY A 885 26.18 15.75 -2.60
N ALA A 886 26.07 15.96 -1.28
CA ALA A 886 24.78 16.10 -0.59
C ALA A 886 24.70 17.39 0.25
N PRO A 887 23.53 18.07 0.28
CA PRO A 887 23.31 19.21 1.17
C PRO A 887 23.27 18.78 2.64
N GLU A 888 23.82 19.62 3.52
CA GLU A 888 23.75 19.38 4.96
C GLU A 888 22.33 19.58 5.49
N HIS A 889 21.55 20.46 4.85
CA HIS A 889 20.17 20.74 5.22
C HIS A 889 19.29 20.80 3.96
N SER A 890 18.30 19.92 3.89
CA SER A 890 17.31 19.86 2.82
C SER A 890 15.90 19.90 3.40
N LEU A 891 15.02 20.69 2.79
CA LEU A 891 13.62 20.82 3.18
C LEU A 891 12.72 20.80 1.95
N ASN A 892 11.68 19.99 2.01
CA ASN A 892 10.56 20.03 1.08
C ASN A 892 9.26 20.31 1.85
N VAL A 893 8.51 21.32 1.43
CA VAL A 893 7.22 21.69 2.03
C VAL A 893 6.17 21.78 0.93
N GLU A 894 5.04 21.11 1.10
CA GLU A 894 3.86 21.30 0.28
C GLU A 894 2.70 21.77 1.15
N ALA A 895 1.95 22.76 0.68
CA ALA A 895 0.65 23.10 1.22
C ALA A 895 -0.39 22.84 0.14
N ARG A 896 -1.37 21.98 0.40
CA ARG A 896 -2.44 21.62 -0.53
C ARG A 896 -3.78 22.13 -0.01
N TYR A 897 -4.48 22.86 -0.87
CA TYR A 897 -5.86 23.26 -0.68
C TYR A 897 -6.77 22.48 -1.63
N ASP A 898 -7.71 21.72 -1.08
CA ASP A 898 -8.74 20.99 -1.83
C ASP A 898 -10.07 21.73 -1.70
N HIS A 899 -10.73 22.03 -2.82
CA HIS A 899 -12.03 22.70 -2.85
C HIS A 899 -13.18 21.69 -3.06
N PRO A 900 -14.35 21.87 -2.41
CA PRO A 900 -15.50 20.97 -2.54
C PRO A 900 -16.00 20.75 -3.97
N ALA A 901 -15.81 21.74 -4.84
CA ALA A 901 -16.17 21.67 -6.26
C ALA A 901 -15.30 20.71 -7.07
N GLY A 902 -14.25 20.11 -6.48
CA GLY A 902 -13.38 19.11 -7.12
C GLY A 902 -12.03 19.64 -7.61
N TRP A 903 -11.81 20.95 -7.59
CA TRP A 903 -10.51 21.54 -7.92
C TRP A 903 -9.60 21.64 -6.69
N TRP A 904 -8.30 21.64 -6.91
CA TRP A 904 -7.30 21.76 -5.84
C TRP A 904 -6.06 22.50 -6.34
N ILE A 905 -5.34 23.13 -5.40
CA ILE A 905 -4.04 23.76 -5.63
C ILE A 905 -3.05 23.28 -4.57
N ALA A 906 -1.78 23.18 -4.92
CA ALA A 906 -0.73 22.72 -4.05
C ALA A 906 0.60 23.43 -4.35
N PRO A 907 0.83 24.64 -3.80
CA PRO A 907 2.16 25.24 -3.77
C PRO A 907 3.16 24.35 -3.03
N ASN A 908 4.38 24.29 -3.56
CA ASN A 908 5.49 23.52 -3.01
C ASN A 908 6.78 24.35 -2.99
N ILE A 909 7.56 24.17 -1.94
CA ILE A 909 8.89 24.75 -1.76
C ILE A 909 9.89 23.60 -1.63
N GLU A 910 10.92 23.63 -2.47
CA GLU A 910 12.12 22.80 -2.32
C GLU A 910 13.28 23.72 -1.94
N TRP A 911 13.97 23.41 -0.84
CA TRP A 911 15.00 24.26 -0.28
C TRP A 911 16.23 23.45 0.12
N SER A 912 17.32 23.66 -0.61
CA SER A 912 18.67 23.33 -0.15
C SER A 912 19.19 24.51 0.66
N MET A 913 19.11 24.41 1.99
CA MET A 913 19.29 25.54 2.92
C MET A 913 20.74 25.99 3.06
N SER A 914 21.68 25.11 2.72
CA SER A 914 23.11 25.38 2.77
C SER A 914 23.77 25.04 1.44
N GLY A 915 24.79 25.79 1.07
CA GLY A 915 25.66 25.40 -0.03
C GLY A 915 26.50 24.18 0.37
N PHE A 916 26.68 23.25 -0.56
CA PHE A 916 27.32 21.97 -0.28
C PHE A 916 28.53 21.72 -1.18
N TYR A 917 29.51 20.99 -0.66
CA TYR A 917 30.76 20.77 -1.35
C TYR A 917 30.60 19.82 -2.54
N THR A 918 31.31 20.13 -3.62
CA THR A 918 31.35 19.32 -4.85
C THR A 918 32.67 18.58 -5.02
N ASP A 919 33.64 18.83 -4.15
CA ASP A 919 34.96 18.17 -4.12
C ASP A 919 35.34 17.69 -2.71
N TYR A 920 36.13 16.62 -2.64
CA TYR A 920 36.53 16.02 -1.35
C TYR A 920 37.54 16.87 -0.55
N LEU A 921 38.25 17.78 -1.21
CA LEU A 921 39.10 18.77 -0.53
C LEU A 921 38.28 19.92 0.08
N ASN A 922 36.98 19.99 -0.21
CA ASN A 922 36.06 21.00 0.29
C ASN A 922 36.49 22.42 -0.10
N THR A 923 36.92 22.59 -1.35
CA THR A 923 37.36 23.88 -1.90
C THR A 923 36.27 24.57 -2.70
N ILE A 924 35.28 23.82 -3.23
CA ILE A 924 34.24 24.34 -4.11
C ILE A 924 32.87 23.91 -3.60
N LYS A 925 31.91 24.86 -3.59
CA LYS A 925 30.52 24.62 -3.19
C LYS A 925 29.56 24.90 -4.34
N ASN A 926 28.53 24.06 -4.43
CA ASN A 926 27.28 24.42 -5.08
C ASN A 926 26.49 25.37 -4.14
N PRO A 927 25.99 26.52 -4.61
CA PRO A 927 25.25 27.46 -3.76
C PRO A 927 23.93 26.88 -3.22
N SER A 928 23.47 27.39 -2.07
CA SER A 928 22.12 27.14 -1.56
C SER A 928 21.06 27.70 -2.52
N TYR A 929 19.90 27.06 -2.57
CA TYR A 929 18.81 27.50 -3.44
C TYR A 929 17.44 27.18 -2.85
N VAL A 930 16.44 27.98 -3.21
CA VAL A 930 15.03 27.73 -2.93
C VAL A 930 14.26 27.80 -4.25
N VAL A 931 13.37 26.84 -4.46
CA VAL A 931 12.54 26.72 -5.67
C VAL A 931 11.08 26.68 -5.25
N VAL A 932 10.26 27.49 -5.92
CA VAL A 932 8.81 27.51 -5.74
C VAL A 932 8.14 26.82 -6.92
N ASN A 933 7.30 25.84 -6.61
CA ASN A 933 6.52 25.08 -7.56
C ASN A 933 5.02 25.20 -7.22
N LEU A 934 4.14 24.89 -8.17
CA LEU A 934 2.70 24.85 -7.97
C LEU A 934 2.12 23.66 -8.73
N ARG A 935 1.32 22.85 -8.05
CA ARG A 935 0.46 21.86 -8.70
C ARG A 935 -1.00 22.28 -8.56
N SER A 936 -1.81 21.92 -9.53
CA SER A 936 -3.26 22.12 -9.47
C SER A 936 -3.98 21.03 -10.25
N GLY A 937 -5.25 20.80 -9.97
CA GLY A 937 -6.06 19.89 -10.76
C GLY A 937 -7.54 20.04 -10.50
N TYR A 938 -8.33 19.33 -11.31
CA TYR A 938 -9.77 19.29 -11.23
C TYR A 938 -10.29 17.88 -11.52
N THR A 939 -10.89 17.25 -10.52
CA THR A 939 -11.65 16.01 -10.67
C THR A 939 -13.07 16.36 -11.12
N ILE A 940 -13.35 16.22 -12.41
CA ILE A 940 -14.64 16.58 -13.01
C ILE A 940 -15.73 15.58 -12.57
N ASN A 941 -15.38 14.29 -12.59
CA ASN A 941 -16.21 13.17 -12.14
C ASN A 941 -15.30 11.97 -11.81
N ASP A 942 -15.88 10.79 -11.61
CA ASP A 942 -15.13 9.58 -11.27
C ASP A 942 -14.24 9.06 -12.42
N HIS A 943 -14.43 9.56 -13.65
CA HIS A 943 -13.68 9.13 -14.83
C HIS A 943 -12.60 10.13 -15.25
N TRP A 944 -12.89 11.44 -15.19
CA TRP A 944 -12.05 12.49 -15.78
C TRP A 944 -11.34 13.34 -14.73
N ILE A 945 -10.01 13.40 -14.84
CA ILE A 945 -9.14 14.23 -14.01
C ILE A 945 -8.28 15.11 -14.91
N LEU A 946 -8.35 16.42 -14.70
CA LEU A 946 -7.43 17.39 -15.29
C LEU A 946 -6.37 17.78 -14.26
N PHE A 947 -5.13 17.97 -14.68
CA PHE A 947 -4.06 18.42 -13.79
C PHE A 947 -3.06 19.30 -14.52
N ALA A 948 -2.42 20.19 -13.76
CA ALA A 948 -1.35 21.06 -14.24
C ALA A 948 -0.28 21.24 -13.16
N GLU A 949 0.93 21.54 -13.60
CA GLU A 949 2.09 21.75 -12.75
C GLU A 949 2.95 22.86 -13.34
N GLY A 950 3.26 23.87 -12.52
CA GLY A 950 4.29 24.87 -12.77
C GLY A 950 5.50 24.59 -11.89
N ARG A 951 6.70 24.53 -12.49
CA ARG A 951 7.97 24.32 -11.78
C ARG A 951 8.87 25.53 -11.89
N ASN A 952 9.63 25.78 -10.82
CA ASN A 952 10.58 26.88 -10.73
C ASN A 952 9.96 28.24 -11.13
N LEU A 953 8.84 28.58 -10.50
CA LEU A 953 8.02 29.75 -10.83
C LEU A 953 8.74 31.09 -10.63
N THR A 954 9.79 31.11 -9.82
CA THR A 954 10.67 32.27 -9.59
C THR A 954 11.88 32.30 -10.53
N ASP A 955 11.93 31.38 -11.50
CA ASP A 955 13.00 31.21 -12.48
C ASP A 955 14.42 31.16 -11.88
N LYS A 956 14.56 30.54 -10.71
CA LYS A 956 15.83 30.43 -9.99
C LYS A 956 16.85 29.68 -10.85
N THR A 957 18.05 30.23 -11.01
CA THR A 957 19.20 29.50 -11.56
C THR A 957 19.87 28.72 -10.43
N TYR A 958 19.96 27.40 -10.60
CA TYR A 958 20.59 26.48 -9.66
C TYR A 958 21.00 25.18 -10.35
N ALA A 959 21.86 24.40 -9.71
CA ALA A 959 22.19 23.04 -10.12
C ALA A 959 21.29 22.05 -9.38
N GLY A 960 20.49 21.27 -10.13
CA GLY A 960 19.59 20.26 -9.55
C GLY A 960 20.31 18.94 -9.23
N ALA A 961 21.51 18.75 -9.78
CA ALA A 961 22.43 17.67 -9.43
C ALA A 961 23.87 18.16 -9.62
N VAL A 962 24.83 17.46 -9.01
CA VAL A 962 26.25 17.76 -9.16
C VAL A 962 27.07 16.55 -9.59
N VAL A 963 28.15 16.78 -10.33
CA VAL A 963 29.24 15.83 -10.54
C VAL A 963 30.26 16.07 -9.44
N VAL A 964 30.67 15.02 -8.72
CA VAL A 964 31.66 15.14 -7.64
C VAL A 964 33.08 14.99 -8.22
N ASN A 965 34.01 15.83 -7.77
CA ASN A 965 35.43 15.80 -8.16
C ASN A 965 35.73 15.93 -9.68
N ASP A 966 34.90 16.64 -10.47
CA ASP A 966 35.29 16.99 -11.85
C ASP A 966 36.55 17.88 -11.85
N GLN A 967 37.61 17.44 -12.51
CA GLN A 967 38.91 18.13 -12.47
C GLN A 967 38.94 19.50 -13.18
N PHE A 968 37.94 19.77 -14.01
CA PHE A 968 37.82 21.01 -14.79
C PHE A 968 36.81 21.97 -14.13
N ASN A 969 36.45 21.69 -12.87
CA ASN A 969 35.49 22.44 -12.08
C ASN A 969 34.06 22.46 -12.66
N ARG A 970 33.70 21.48 -13.50
CA ARG A 970 32.37 21.37 -14.12
C ARG A 970 31.48 20.50 -13.24
N PHE A 971 31.05 21.05 -12.11
CA PHE A 971 30.26 20.29 -11.14
C PHE A 971 28.75 20.41 -11.35
N ALA A 972 28.24 21.46 -12.00
CA ALA A 972 26.82 21.78 -11.98
C ALA A 972 26.03 21.15 -13.14
N ASN A 973 25.04 20.30 -12.84
CA ASN A 973 24.01 19.93 -13.81
C ASN A 973 22.82 20.89 -13.67
N ALA A 974 22.58 21.71 -14.70
CA ALA A 974 21.57 22.75 -14.67
C ALA A 974 20.17 22.17 -14.44
N ALA A 975 19.44 22.73 -13.48
CA ALA A 975 18.02 22.43 -13.32
C ALA A 975 17.17 23.18 -14.35
N LEU A 976 15.92 22.74 -14.53
CA LEU A 976 14.96 23.43 -15.39
C LEU A 976 14.74 24.88 -14.92
N GLY A 977 14.65 25.82 -15.87
CA GLY A 977 14.07 27.13 -15.61
C GLY A 977 12.56 27.06 -15.37
N ILE A 978 11.90 28.22 -15.40
CA ILE A 978 10.43 28.27 -15.32
C ILE A 978 9.80 27.36 -16.39
N SER A 979 8.89 26.50 -15.96
CA SER A 979 8.23 25.52 -16.83
C SER A 979 6.81 25.19 -16.38
N GLY A 980 5.99 24.78 -17.34
CA GLY A 980 4.58 24.44 -17.13
C GLY A 980 4.20 23.16 -17.89
N PHE A 981 3.41 22.32 -17.24
CA PHE A 981 2.93 21.04 -17.76
C PHE A 981 1.44 20.89 -17.45
N ALA A 982 0.68 20.29 -18.35
CA ALA A 982 -0.74 20.00 -18.15
C ALA A 982 -1.12 18.65 -18.77
N GLY A 983 -2.08 17.99 -18.16
CA GLY A 983 -2.49 16.66 -18.58
C GLY A 983 -3.92 16.32 -18.22
N VAL A 984 -4.36 15.21 -18.80
CA VAL A 984 -5.68 14.62 -18.61
C VAL A 984 -5.51 13.13 -18.30
N GLU A 985 -6.36 12.63 -17.42
CA GLU A 985 -6.46 11.23 -17.08
C GLU A 985 -7.92 10.78 -17.18
N TYR A 986 -8.12 9.64 -17.83
CA TYR A 986 -9.39 8.94 -17.93
C TYR A 986 -9.29 7.55 -17.29
N LYS A 987 -10.30 7.16 -16.50
CA LYS A 987 -10.41 5.83 -15.86
C LYS A 987 -11.79 5.22 -16.11
N PHE A 988 -11.83 3.93 -16.41
CA PHE A 988 -13.03 3.10 -16.54
C PHE A 988 -12.91 1.80 -15.76
#